data_AF-A0ABD6E4T3-F1
#
_entry.id   AF-A0ABD6E4T3-F1
#
_cell.length_a   1.000
_cell.length_b   1.000
_cell.length_c   1.000
_cell.angle_alpha   90.00
_cell.angle_beta   90.00
_cell.angle_gamma   90.00
#
_symmetry.space_group_name_H-M   'P 1'
#
loop_
_entity.id
_entity.type
_entity.pdbx_description
1 polymer ?
#
loop_
_entity_poly.entity_id
_entity_poly.type
_entity_poly.pdbx_seq_one_letter_code
_entity_poly.pdbx_strand_id
1 'polypeptide(L)'
;MFVNIIKKIIISLTIFSLIQPFSPLASKENQIIDNYQNSELINKKDMDVFGFIILYPSSIEISNNPELQYETLNLINDILRNNISIFWSSDDIELLTNNLLTNELPEKRIIKRGSFFIPFIEQQSMDIMSIIIISKYFFNNSSQLDNNNLLMINEPIQNIKFYKLHKPNIAYYFDQGITRECINWYMDSLKNTGFLNSEILDDVNIINKLNNDNYNILIWPGGNMFDGLKKNLSFFSILNRQYSIKNFIFNGGGYVGSCYGAFMASSGISLTPFFLLQYYFPRIPTFGFFSLSDTLLTLGMPSTINVSIESSNSPVVFGLNGTLTGSSLRGGPVFTWVGTNSESLATIEDINTSWIRWIDSLNSSLPGKILRKWANFTIGKTIWISSEYNKGKIVSFGDHPEHGNIKLQRAVHNSVLYVTSELIENNKFHVNYPTTYVENNVNKSRKTKIDEYETDVFIKEFDKILNIFKMFSIVENQYDIFSDLVENLTEYKIIDLTFYYQMMRGGLWKFDEFTQDSIDSLSNSLNDEDIIDNLKNIDAIYYSLLFENISIENKINLFKNDINNRLGIVDNTINSLIDNFDQILIEIENYQNNTAQNQYIITLSEKIEMNSIEILNYLPSIHFDSIMFSRDLSYLYKYIIIKN
;
A
#
# COMPACT_ATOMS: atom_id res chain seq x y z
N MET A 1 30.91 -15.10 -36.07
CA MET A 1 32.09 -14.30 -35.66
C MET A 1 31.71 -13.24 -34.62
N PHE A 2 30.67 -12.43 -34.82
CA PHE A 2 30.16 -11.43 -33.85
C PHE A 2 29.73 -12.06 -32.50
N VAL A 3 29.07 -13.24 -32.54
CA VAL A 3 28.65 -14.01 -31.34
C VAL A 3 29.85 -14.51 -30.51
N ASN A 4 30.98 -14.81 -31.13
CA ASN A 4 32.19 -15.27 -30.41
C ASN A 4 32.97 -14.12 -29.76
N ILE A 5 32.78 -12.88 -30.22
CA ILE A 5 33.35 -11.68 -29.60
C ILE A 5 32.57 -11.31 -28.34
N ILE A 6 31.24 -11.42 -28.38
CA ILE A 6 30.37 -11.20 -27.20
C ILE A 6 30.63 -12.23 -26.11
N LYS A 7 30.78 -13.53 -26.46
CA LYS A 7 31.12 -14.59 -25.49
C LYS A 7 32.46 -14.35 -24.78
N LYS A 8 33.47 -13.81 -25.46
CA LYS A 8 34.79 -13.53 -24.84
C LYS A 8 34.77 -12.30 -23.93
N ILE A 9 33.99 -11.28 -24.26
CA ILE A 9 33.82 -10.08 -23.41
C ILE A 9 33.08 -10.43 -22.11
N ILE A 10 32.09 -11.33 -22.17
CA ILE A 10 31.33 -11.79 -21.01
C ILE A 10 32.21 -12.60 -20.05
N ILE A 11 33.03 -13.53 -20.56
CA ILE A 11 33.89 -14.37 -19.72
C ILE A 11 35.01 -13.56 -19.02
N SER A 12 35.52 -12.50 -19.66
CA SER A 12 36.54 -11.64 -19.04
C SER A 12 36.00 -10.71 -17.95
N LEU A 13 34.70 -10.42 -17.92
CA LEU A 13 34.07 -9.60 -16.87
C LEU A 13 33.74 -10.42 -15.60
N THR A 14 33.47 -11.72 -15.73
CA THR A 14 33.13 -12.59 -14.59
C THR A 14 34.34 -12.85 -13.68
N ILE A 15 35.55 -12.94 -14.24
CA ILE A 15 36.77 -13.30 -13.49
C ILE A 15 37.29 -12.16 -12.60
N PHE A 16 36.88 -10.91 -12.84
CA PHE A 16 37.34 -9.75 -12.06
C PHE A 16 36.55 -9.49 -10.77
N SER A 17 35.46 -10.24 -10.53
CA SER A 17 34.54 -10.01 -9.39
C SER A 17 34.76 -10.92 -8.18
N LEU A 18 35.70 -11.87 -8.26
CA LEU A 18 35.83 -12.99 -7.29
C LEU A 18 37.09 -12.97 -6.41
N ILE A 19 37.75 -11.82 -6.18
CA ILE A 19 38.90 -11.77 -5.27
C ILE A 19 38.79 -10.60 -4.28
N GLN A 20 38.22 -10.87 -3.10
CA GLN A 20 38.70 -10.45 -1.76
C GLN A 20 37.71 -10.94 -0.66
N PRO A 21 38.16 -11.63 0.41
CA PRO A 21 37.30 -12.06 1.49
C PRO A 21 37.20 -11.01 2.61
N PHE A 22 36.00 -10.73 3.11
CA PHE A 22 35.76 -9.99 4.34
C PHE A 22 35.77 -10.93 5.56
N SER A 23 36.41 -10.50 6.65
CA SER A 23 36.50 -11.21 7.94
C SER A 23 35.28 -10.91 8.85
N PRO A 24 35.02 -11.72 9.89
CA PRO A 24 33.78 -11.62 10.66
C PRO A 24 33.83 -10.55 11.77
N LEU A 25 32.82 -9.69 11.78
CA LEU A 25 32.55 -8.60 12.73
C LEU A 25 31.75 -9.02 13.98
N ALA A 26 31.65 -10.33 14.26
CA ALA A 26 30.78 -10.90 15.28
C ALA A 26 31.21 -10.66 16.75
N SER A 27 32.32 -9.97 17.03
CA SER A 27 32.84 -9.82 18.40
C SER A 27 32.46 -8.50 19.10
N LYS A 28 31.82 -7.54 18.42
CA LYS A 28 31.40 -6.26 19.03
C LYS A 28 29.94 -6.21 19.47
N GLU A 29 29.05 -7.05 18.94
CA GLU A 29 27.62 -7.02 19.28
C GLU A 29 27.34 -7.55 20.69
N ASN A 30 28.10 -8.54 21.17
CA ASN A 30 27.88 -9.12 22.50
C ASN A 30 28.30 -8.18 23.66
N GLN A 31 29.25 -7.25 23.43
CA GLN A 31 29.68 -6.32 24.49
C GLN A 31 28.70 -5.16 24.76
N ILE A 32 27.79 -4.86 23.84
CA ILE A 32 26.76 -3.82 24.04
C ILE A 32 25.55 -4.38 24.81
N ILE A 33 25.29 -5.68 24.70
CA ILE A 33 24.13 -6.37 25.27
C ILE A 33 24.32 -6.65 26.76
N ASP A 34 25.51 -7.09 27.18
CA ASP A 34 25.78 -7.40 28.60
C ASP A 34 25.81 -6.17 29.52
N ASN A 35 26.08 -4.98 28.95
CA ASN A 35 26.08 -3.73 29.72
C ASN A 35 24.67 -3.18 29.99
N TYR A 36 23.62 -3.67 29.31
CA TYR A 36 22.24 -3.24 29.54
C TYR A 36 21.49 -4.09 30.58
N GLN A 37 21.90 -5.34 30.81
CA GLN A 37 21.24 -6.21 31.80
C GLN A 37 21.73 -5.99 33.23
N ASN A 38 22.88 -5.32 33.42
CA ASN A 38 23.51 -5.12 34.73
C ASN A 38 23.50 -3.66 35.22
N SER A 39 22.86 -2.72 34.51
CA SER A 39 22.62 -1.40 35.09
C SER A 39 21.42 -1.49 36.04
N GLU A 40 21.75 -1.38 37.33
CA GLU A 40 20.87 -1.31 38.49
C GLU A 40 19.42 -0.93 38.17
N LEU A 41 18.50 -1.82 38.55
CA LEU A 41 17.11 -1.53 38.89
C LEU A 41 17.08 -0.46 40.00
N ILE A 42 17.45 0.78 39.65
CA ILE A 42 17.13 1.96 40.42
C ILE A 42 15.62 1.92 40.59
N ASN A 43 15.14 2.05 41.83
CA ASN A 43 13.74 2.15 42.22
C ASN A 43 12.97 3.15 41.33
N LYS A 44 12.57 2.73 40.12
CA LYS A 44 11.57 3.41 39.32
C LYS A 44 10.31 3.27 40.15
N LYS A 45 9.83 4.38 40.67
CA LYS A 45 8.48 4.46 41.18
C LYS A 45 7.60 4.02 40.01
N ASP A 46 6.90 2.89 40.12
CA ASP A 46 6.01 2.40 39.08
C ASP A 46 5.06 3.55 38.70
N MET A 47 5.18 4.02 37.46
CA MET A 47 4.33 5.08 36.94
C MET A 47 3.21 4.43 36.14
N ASP A 48 2.10 5.13 36.05
CA ASP A 48 0.99 4.69 35.24
C ASP A 48 1.27 5.02 33.76
N VAL A 49 1.00 4.06 32.89
CA VAL A 49 1.06 4.19 31.43
C VAL A 49 -0.36 4.01 30.89
N PHE A 50 -0.86 5.02 30.19
CA PHE A 50 -2.24 5.08 29.67
C PHE A 50 -2.36 4.66 28.20
N GLY A 51 -1.22 4.37 27.55
CA GLY A 51 -1.13 3.96 26.16
C GLY A 51 0.12 4.53 25.50
N PHE A 52 0.06 4.68 24.18
CA PHE A 52 1.17 5.13 23.35
C PHE A 52 0.81 6.31 22.43
N ILE A 53 1.82 7.10 22.10
CA ILE A 53 1.78 8.14 21.07
C ILE A 53 2.79 7.79 19.99
N ILE A 54 2.35 7.85 18.73
CA ILE A 54 3.24 7.83 17.57
C ILE A 54 3.24 9.23 16.99
N LEU A 55 4.37 9.93 17.11
CA LEU A 55 4.54 11.27 16.56
C LEU A 55 4.51 11.20 15.04
N TYR A 56 3.67 12.03 14.43
CA TYR A 56 3.58 12.08 12.99
C TYR A 56 4.67 13.00 12.44
N PRO A 57 5.62 12.48 11.63
CA PRO A 57 6.84 13.21 11.30
C PRO A 57 6.54 14.52 10.56
N SER A 58 7.29 15.56 10.82
CA SER A 58 7.16 16.85 10.14
C SER A 58 7.51 16.76 8.64
N SER A 59 7.11 17.76 7.87
CA SER A 59 7.47 17.86 6.44
C SER A 59 8.99 17.87 6.21
N ILE A 60 9.76 18.43 7.14
CA ILE A 60 11.22 18.49 7.10
C ILE A 60 11.82 17.12 7.35
N GLU A 61 11.35 16.41 8.37
CA GLU A 61 11.81 15.06 8.69
C GLU A 61 11.55 14.09 7.55
N ILE A 62 10.36 14.12 6.93
CA ILE A 62 10.03 13.26 5.79
C ILE A 62 10.87 13.61 4.56
N SER A 63 11.21 14.89 4.37
CA SER A 63 12.13 15.30 3.30
C SER A 63 13.51 14.68 3.46
N ASN A 64 13.96 14.52 4.70
CA ASN A 64 15.27 13.94 5.02
C ASN A 64 15.20 12.40 5.11
N ASN A 65 14.04 11.86 5.49
CA ASN A 65 13.81 10.44 5.73
C ASN A 65 12.37 10.03 5.34
N PRO A 66 12.11 9.77 4.05
CA PRO A 66 10.80 9.34 3.55
C PRO A 66 10.29 8.05 4.20
N GLU A 67 11.19 7.13 4.55
CA GLU A 67 10.87 5.81 5.13
C GLU A 67 10.11 5.97 6.46
N LEU A 68 10.40 7.01 7.24
CA LEU A 68 9.73 7.29 8.51
C LEU A 68 8.21 7.46 8.35
N GLN A 69 7.75 8.09 7.26
CA GLN A 69 6.32 8.19 6.97
C GLN A 69 5.72 6.81 6.66
N TYR A 70 6.42 6.00 5.86
CA TYR A 70 5.95 4.68 5.47
C TYR A 70 5.85 3.74 6.66
N GLU A 71 6.85 3.73 7.53
CA GLU A 71 6.84 2.93 8.75
C GLU A 71 5.76 3.37 9.72
N THR A 72 5.57 4.69 9.90
CA THR A 72 4.48 5.22 10.72
C THR A 72 3.14 4.68 10.22
N LEU A 73 2.85 4.82 8.92
CA LEU A 73 1.58 4.37 8.34
C LEU A 73 1.44 2.85 8.35
N ASN A 74 2.51 2.09 8.13
CA ASN A 74 2.51 0.63 8.25
C ASN A 74 2.15 0.18 9.68
N LEU A 75 2.74 0.83 10.70
CA LEU A 75 2.40 0.61 12.11
C LEU A 75 0.93 0.92 12.39
N ILE A 76 0.43 2.08 11.95
CA ILE A 76 -0.99 2.45 12.10
C ILE A 76 -1.90 1.39 11.44
N ASN A 77 -1.61 0.99 10.21
CA ASN A 77 -2.42 0.00 9.50
C ASN A 77 -2.34 -1.40 10.11
N ASP A 78 -1.20 -1.82 10.67
CA ASP A 78 -1.07 -3.08 11.41
C ASP A 78 -1.92 -3.10 12.67
N ILE A 79 -1.96 -1.99 13.41
CA ILE A 79 -2.79 -1.86 14.61
C ILE A 79 -4.28 -1.89 14.23
N LEU A 80 -4.70 -1.16 13.19
CA LEU A 80 -6.09 -1.17 12.69
C LEU A 80 -6.52 -2.56 12.19
N ARG A 81 -5.62 -3.32 11.55
CA ARG A 81 -5.89 -4.70 11.12
C ARG A 81 -6.23 -5.64 12.26
N ASN A 82 -5.68 -5.38 13.45
CA ASN A 82 -5.90 -6.16 14.66
C ASN A 82 -7.09 -5.64 15.49
N ASN A 83 -7.95 -4.78 14.92
CA ASN A 83 -9.11 -4.18 15.57
C ASN A 83 -8.78 -3.36 16.83
N ILE A 84 -7.54 -2.87 16.95
CA ILE A 84 -7.12 -1.99 18.03
C ILE A 84 -7.48 -0.56 17.64
N SER A 85 -8.08 0.18 18.58
CA SER A 85 -8.51 1.56 18.33
C SER A 85 -7.31 2.50 18.25
N ILE A 86 -7.31 3.36 17.23
CA ILE A 86 -6.32 4.42 17.04
C ILE A 86 -7.05 5.74 16.87
N PHE A 87 -6.50 6.76 17.50
CA PHE A 87 -7.03 8.12 17.48
C PHE A 87 -5.98 9.06 16.88
N TRP A 88 -6.41 9.95 15.99
CA TRP A 88 -5.55 10.89 15.30
C TRP A 88 -5.86 12.30 15.80
N SER A 89 -4.90 12.98 16.42
CA SER A 89 -5.16 14.24 17.11
C SER A 89 -5.54 15.36 16.16
N SER A 90 -6.62 16.09 16.45
CA SER A 90 -6.97 17.32 15.72
C SER A 90 -6.19 18.54 16.16
N ASP A 91 -5.66 18.52 17.39
CA ASP A 91 -5.09 19.69 18.07
C ASP A 91 -3.69 19.42 18.60
N ASP A 92 -2.96 20.50 18.89
CA ASP A 92 -1.72 20.42 19.66
C ASP A 92 -2.07 20.19 21.13
N ILE A 93 -1.40 19.25 21.79
CA ILE A 93 -1.72 18.82 23.15
C ILE A 93 -0.44 18.79 23.97
N GLU A 94 -0.45 19.37 25.16
CA GLU A 94 0.63 19.16 26.13
C GLU A 94 0.32 17.92 26.97
N LEU A 95 1.22 16.93 26.98
CA LEU A 95 1.07 15.71 27.77
C LEU A 95 2.36 15.34 28.51
N LEU A 96 2.22 14.75 29.69
CA LEU A 96 3.29 14.05 30.37
C LEU A 96 3.58 12.73 29.67
N THR A 97 4.77 12.62 29.10
CA THR A 97 5.18 11.48 28.27
C THR A 97 6.59 11.02 28.60
N ASN A 98 6.91 9.77 28.28
CA ASN A 98 8.25 9.21 28.41
C ASN A 98 8.59 8.39 27.16
N ASN A 99 9.86 8.26 26.79
CA ASN A 99 10.22 7.36 25.68
C ASN A 99 10.10 5.91 26.15
N LEU A 100 9.77 5.00 25.22
CA LEU A 100 9.46 3.59 25.53
C LEU A 100 10.60 2.86 26.28
N LEU A 101 11.86 3.15 25.94
CA LEU A 101 13.02 2.40 26.43
C LEU A 101 14.04 3.23 27.21
N THR A 102 13.82 4.53 27.36
CA THR A 102 14.76 5.37 28.10
C THR A 102 14.43 5.33 29.59
N ASN A 103 15.45 5.31 30.43
CA ASN A 103 15.32 5.52 31.87
C ASN A 103 15.10 7.00 32.24
N GLU A 104 14.79 7.85 31.26
CA GLU A 104 14.46 9.25 31.48
C GLU A 104 13.17 9.37 32.30
N LEU A 105 13.10 10.44 33.09
CA LEU A 105 11.87 10.79 33.80
C LEU A 105 10.85 11.31 32.79
N PRO A 106 9.54 11.05 32.96
CA PRO A 106 8.55 11.64 32.10
C PRO A 106 8.64 13.16 32.11
N GLU A 107 8.46 13.75 30.95
CA GLU A 107 8.47 15.18 30.76
C GLU A 107 7.22 15.64 30.01
N LYS A 108 6.81 16.88 30.28
CA LYS A 108 5.72 17.50 29.54
C LYS A 108 6.20 17.86 28.14
N ARG A 109 5.56 17.26 27.13
CA ARG A 109 5.85 17.52 25.71
C ARG A 109 4.62 18.10 25.02
N ILE A 110 4.84 19.04 24.11
CA ILE A 110 3.79 19.51 23.19
C ILE A 110 3.75 18.53 22.02
N ILE A 111 2.74 17.67 22.04
CA ILE A 111 2.40 16.74 20.98
C ILE A 111 1.67 17.51 19.90
N LYS A 112 2.24 17.54 18.69
CA LYS A 112 1.63 18.24 17.57
C LYS A 112 0.39 17.52 17.06
N ARG A 113 -0.57 18.30 16.57
CA ARG A 113 -1.71 17.79 15.80
C ARG A 113 -1.26 16.83 14.71
N GLY A 114 -2.10 15.87 14.41
CA GLY A 114 -1.79 14.79 13.49
C GLY A 114 -0.95 13.67 14.07
N SER A 115 -0.53 13.73 15.34
CA SER A 115 0.04 12.56 16.02
C SER A 115 -1.04 11.51 16.31
N PHE A 116 -0.64 10.23 16.36
CA PHE A 116 -1.54 9.11 16.61
C PHE A 116 -1.46 8.65 18.06
N PHE A 117 -2.59 8.21 18.60
CA PHE A 117 -2.78 7.81 19.98
C PHE A 117 -3.39 6.42 20.02
N ILE A 118 -2.81 5.56 20.84
CA ILE A 118 -3.25 4.18 21.07
C ILE A 118 -3.48 4.04 22.57
N PRO A 119 -4.68 4.39 23.06
CA PRO A 119 -5.00 4.29 24.48
C PRO A 119 -5.24 2.83 24.87
N PHE A 120 -4.99 2.50 26.13
CA PHE A 120 -5.46 1.23 26.68
C PHE A 120 -6.97 1.26 26.93
N ILE A 121 -7.61 0.10 26.77
CA ILE A 121 -9.10 -0.01 26.71
C ILE A 121 -9.69 -1.05 27.65
N GLU A 122 -8.98 -1.42 28.72
CA GLU A 122 -9.39 -2.44 29.73
C GLU A 122 -9.53 -3.86 29.14
N GLN A 123 -9.17 -4.05 27.87
CA GLN A 123 -9.12 -5.35 27.22
C GLN A 123 -7.67 -5.81 27.15
N GLN A 124 -7.21 -6.46 28.21
CA GLN A 124 -5.82 -6.84 28.40
C GLN A 124 -5.19 -7.53 27.17
N SER A 125 -5.92 -8.38 26.47
CA SER A 125 -5.43 -9.04 25.25
C SER A 125 -5.14 -8.06 24.10
N MET A 126 -5.99 -7.05 23.91
CA MET A 126 -5.80 -6.01 22.89
C MET A 126 -4.67 -5.07 23.29
N ASP A 127 -4.58 -4.73 24.57
CA ASP A 127 -3.53 -3.86 25.10
C ASP A 127 -2.16 -4.54 24.97
N ILE A 128 -2.04 -5.84 25.30
CA ILE A 128 -0.84 -6.65 25.04
C ILE A 128 -0.51 -6.69 23.54
N MET A 129 -1.52 -6.91 22.69
CA MET A 129 -1.30 -6.97 21.24
C MET A 129 -0.77 -5.63 20.70
N SER A 130 -1.27 -4.50 21.20
CA SER A 130 -0.76 -3.17 20.85
C SER A 130 0.71 -3.02 21.24
N ILE A 131 1.10 -3.48 22.43
CA ILE A 131 2.48 -3.48 22.92
C ILE A 131 3.37 -4.32 22.00
N ILE A 132 2.93 -5.51 21.61
CA ILE A 132 3.69 -6.41 20.73
C ILE A 132 3.91 -5.78 19.36
N ILE A 133 2.86 -5.22 18.74
CA ILE A 133 2.96 -4.58 17.44
C ILE A 133 3.91 -3.39 17.52
N ILE A 134 3.74 -2.50 18.49
CA ILE A 134 4.62 -1.34 18.73
C ILE A 134 6.08 -1.78 18.91
N SER A 135 6.31 -2.78 19.75
CA SER A 135 7.66 -3.29 20.03
C SER A 135 8.31 -3.88 18.78
N LYS A 136 7.54 -4.54 17.91
CA LYS A 136 8.05 -5.06 16.64
C LYS A 136 8.60 -3.95 15.75
N TYR A 137 7.87 -2.84 15.64
CA TYR A 137 8.34 -1.69 14.87
C TYR A 137 9.52 -1.05 15.56
N PHE A 138 9.44 -0.81 16.86
CA PHE A 138 10.50 -0.19 17.64
C PHE A 138 11.84 -0.95 17.61
N PHE A 139 11.82 -2.29 17.69
CA PHE A 139 13.01 -3.14 17.72
C PHE A 139 13.42 -3.69 16.35
N ASN A 140 12.82 -3.22 15.26
CA ASN A 140 13.32 -3.62 13.96
C ASN A 140 14.56 -2.78 13.64
N ASN A 141 15.75 -3.37 13.53
CA ASN A 141 16.97 -2.61 13.22
C ASN A 141 16.90 -1.87 11.86
N SER A 142 15.92 -2.22 11.02
CA SER A 142 15.61 -1.51 9.79
C SER A 142 14.63 -0.34 9.98
N SER A 143 13.97 -0.21 11.13
CA SER A 143 13.01 0.86 11.36
C SER A 143 13.70 2.17 11.67
N GLN A 144 13.34 3.20 10.92
CA GLN A 144 13.68 4.59 11.19
C GLN A 144 12.86 5.20 12.34
N LEU A 145 11.79 4.52 12.79
CA LEU A 145 11.08 4.87 14.03
C LEU A 145 12.01 4.74 15.24
N ASP A 146 12.50 5.86 15.75
CA ASP A 146 13.40 5.89 16.90
C ASP A 146 12.66 6.20 18.22
N ASN A 147 13.44 6.32 19.31
CA ASN A 147 12.94 6.70 20.64
C ASN A 147 12.18 8.04 20.66
N ASN A 148 12.43 8.94 19.72
CA ASN A 148 11.79 10.24 19.69
C ASN A 148 10.40 10.17 19.04
N ASN A 149 10.16 9.20 18.15
CA ASN A 149 8.88 9.07 17.46
C ASN A 149 7.82 8.30 18.24
N LEU A 150 8.21 7.45 19.20
CA LEU A 150 7.28 6.60 19.94
C LEU A 150 7.35 6.82 21.45
N LEU A 151 6.26 7.31 22.01
CA LEU A 151 6.17 7.74 23.40
C LEU A 151 5.13 6.96 24.18
N MET A 152 5.37 6.77 25.47
CA MET A 152 4.39 6.34 26.45
C MET A 152 3.63 7.54 27.00
N ILE A 153 2.33 7.37 27.23
CA ILE A 153 1.48 8.38 27.86
C ILE A 153 1.47 8.13 29.37
N ASN A 154 1.89 9.11 30.18
CA ASN A 154 2.00 8.96 31.64
C ASN A 154 0.95 9.75 32.43
N GLU A 155 -0.07 10.27 31.75
CA GLU A 155 -1.23 10.89 32.40
C GLU A 155 -2.54 10.62 31.63
N PRO A 156 -3.71 10.67 32.29
CA PRO A 156 -4.99 10.50 31.62
C PRO A 156 -5.22 11.56 30.55
N ILE A 157 -5.74 11.15 29.39
CA ILE A 157 -6.12 12.07 28.32
C ILE A 157 -7.59 12.42 28.48
N GLN A 158 -7.92 13.72 28.57
CA GLN A 158 -9.29 14.18 28.76
C GLN A 158 -9.60 15.42 27.93
N ASN A 159 -10.85 15.52 27.46
CA ASN A 159 -11.40 16.71 26.79
C ASN A 159 -10.66 17.11 25.51
N ILE A 160 -10.21 16.11 24.74
CA ILE A 160 -9.51 16.30 23.48
C ILE A 160 -10.38 15.81 22.33
N LYS A 161 -10.29 16.53 21.21
CA LYS A 161 -10.90 16.13 19.95
C LYS A 161 -9.95 15.22 19.18
N PHE A 162 -10.48 14.10 18.73
CA PHE A 162 -9.72 13.10 17.98
C PHE A 162 -10.51 12.62 16.78
N TYR A 163 -9.79 12.28 15.72
CA TYR A 163 -10.33 11.46 14.64
C TYR A 163 -10.09 10.00 14.97
N LYS A 164 -11.13 9.25 15.34
CA LYS A 164 -11.03 7.79 15.47
C LYS A 164 -10.85 7.20 14.08
N LEU A 165 -9.80 6.43 13.90
CA LEU A 165 -9.48 5.82 12.61
C LEU A 165 -10.20 4.47 12.47
N HIS A 166 -10.62 4.19 11.25
CA HIS A 166 -11.21 2.91 10.87
C HIS A 166 -10.33 2.23 9.83
N LYS A 167 -10.28 0.89 9.86
CA LYS A 167 -9.53 0.08 8.89
C LYS A 167 -10.02 0.41 7.47
N PRO A 168 -9.16 0.90 6.57
CA PRO A 168 -9.57 1.22 5.20
C PRO A 168 -9.89 -0.03 4.40
N ASN A 169 -10.94 0.04 3.59
CA ASN A 169 -11.33 -0.95 2.60
C ASN A 169 -11.69 -0.21 1.31
N ILE A 170 -10.81 -0.32 0.32
CA ILE A 170 -10.68 0.63 -0.78
C ILE A 170 -11.19 0.03 -2.09
N ALA A 171 -12.16 0.71 -2.72
CA ALA A 171 -12.48 0.49 -4.12
C ALA A 171 -11.69 1.48 -4.99
N TYR A 172 -10.90 1.00 -5.95
CA TYR A 172 -10.32 1.83 -7.00
C TYR A 172 -11.22 1.79 -8.22
N TYR A 173 -11.67 2.93 -8.70
CA TYR A 173 -12.44 2.99 -9.93
C TYR A 173 -11.52 2.87 -11.15
N PHE A 174 -11.89 2.01 -12.11
CA PHE A 174 -11.20 1.86 -13.39
C PHE A 174 -12.19 1.77 -14.56
N ASP A 175 -12.00 2.61 -15.55
CA ASP A 175 -12.63 2.44 -16.86
C ASP A 175 -11.59 2.71 -17.96
N GLN A 176 -12.02 2.66 -19.22
CA GLN A 176 -11.11 2.97 -20.34
C GLN A 176 -10.71 4.45 -20.43
N GLY A 177 -11.39 5.34 -19.70
CA GLY A 177 -11.00 6.74 -19.56
C GLY A 177 -9.92 6.94 -18.50
N ILE A 178 -9.63 5.96 -17.65
CA ILE A 178 -8.61 6.04 -16.61
C ILE A 178 -7.35 5.36 -17.10
N THR A 179 -6.20 6.04 -16.96
CA THR A 179 -4.93 5.41 -17.29
C THR A 179 -4.57 4.41 -16.21
N ARG A 180 -4.18 3.19 -16.61
CA ARG A 180 -3.75 2.15 -15.67
C ARG A 180 -2.58 2.61 -14.80
N GLU A 181 -1.74 3.47 -15.36
CA GLU A 181 -0.65 4.16 -14.67
C GLU A 181 -1.13 4.91 -13.40
N CYS A 182 -2.21 5.70 -13.49
CA CYS A 182 -2.73 6.43 -12.32
C CYS A 182 -3.24 5.50 -11.23
N ILE A 183 -3.92 4.41 -11.59
CA ILE A 183 -4.35 3.40 -10.61
C ILE A 183 -3.15 2.76 -9.94
N ASN A 184 -2.17 2.32 -10.73
CA ASN A 184 -0.99 1.66 -10.20
C ASN A 184 -0.24 2.59 -9.23
N TRP A 185 -0.11 3.88 -9.54
CA TRP A 185 0.51 4.84 -8.62
C TRP A 185 -0.23 4.99 -7.29
N TYR A 186 -1.56 5.07 -7.30
CA TYR A 186 -2.34 5.06 -6.06
C TYR A 186 -2.15 3.75 -5.29
N MET A 187 -2.28 2.61 -5.97
CA MET A 187 -2.14 1.30 -5.37
C MET A 187 -0.75 1.11 -4.77
N ASP A 188 0.31 1.47 -5.47
CA ASP A 188 1.68 1.32 -5.00
C ASP A 188 1.95 2.24 -3.80
N SER A 189 1.55 3.52 -3.89
CA SER A 189 1.68 4.48 -2.79
C SER A 189 0.98 3.97 -1.51
N LEU A 190 -0.24 3.45 -1.65
CA LEU A 190 -1.06 2.99 -0.54
C LEU A 190 -0.63 1.62 -0.01
N LYS A 191 -0.29 0.66 -0.87
CA LYS A 191 0.19 -0.66 -0.45
C LYS A 191 1.52 -0.58 0.30
N ASN A 192 2.44 0.26 -0.16
CA ASN A 192 3.73 0.47 0.51
C ASN A 192 3.61 1.07 1.92
N THR A 193 2.46 1.69 2.22
CA THR A 193 2.13 2.27 3.52
C THR A 193 1.11 1.44 4.31
N GLY A 194 0.85 0.21 3.86
CA GLY A 194 0.10 -0.79 4.61
C GLY A 194 -1.40 -0.78 4.36
N PHE A 195 -1.92 -0.05 3.38
CA PHE A 195 -3.33 -0.11 2.98
C PHE A 195 -3.55 -1.30 2.03
N LEU A 196 -3.71 -2.50 2.60
CA LEU A 196 -3.71 -3.76 1.85
C LEU A 196 -5.09 -4.21 1.35
N ASN A 197 -6.17 -3.73 1.97
CA ASN A 197 -7.54 -4.14 1.65
C ASN A 197 -8.08 -3.27 0.50
N SER A 198 -7.96 -3.75 -0.73
CA SER A 198 -8.42 -3.00 -1.89
C SER A 198 -8.82 -3.85 -3.09
N GLU A 199 -9.79 -3.39 -3.89
CA GLU A 199 -10.24 -4.00 -5.14
C GLU A 199 -10.38 -2.94 -6.25
N ILE A 200 -10.16 -3.33 -7.51
CA ILE A 200 -10.43 -2.47 -8.67
C ILE A 200 -11.84 -2.77 -9.18
N LEU A 201 -12.68 -1.74 -9.28
CA LEU A 201 -14.05 -1.82 -9.77
C LEU A 201 -14.21 -1.09 -11.09
N ASP A 202 -14.75 -1.78 -12.09
CA ASP A 202 -15.21 -1.18 -13.34
C ASP A 202 -16.63 -0.58 -13.22
N ASP A 203 -17.14 0.00 -14.30
CA ASP A 203 -18.49 0.59 -14.33
C ASP A 203 -19.58 -0.36 -13.83
N VAL A 204 -19.52 -1.63 -14.23
CA VAL A 204 -20.53 -2.64 -13.86
C VAL A 204 -20.40 -2.98 -12.38
N ASN A 205 -19.19 -3.17 -11.89
CA ASN A 205 -18.92 -3.50 -10.49
C ASN A 205 -19.18 -2.31 -9.56
N ILE A 206 -18.98 -1.06 -9.98
CA ILE A 206 -19.41 0.10 -9.20
C ILE A 206 -20.92 0.09 -8.98
N ILE A 207 -21.69 -0.23 -10.02
CA ILE A 207 -23.16 -0.25 -9.91
C ILE A 207 -23.63 -1.35 -8.95
N ASN A 208 -22.99 -2.53 -9.02
CA ASN A 208 -23.46 -3.74 -8.35
C ASN A 208 -22.82 -4.03 -6.99
N LYS A 209 -21.58 -3.61 -6.75
CA LYS A 209 -20.79 -3.98 -5.56
C LYS A 209 -20.49 -2.81 -4.63
N LEU A 210 -20.48 -1.56 -5.12
CA LEU A 210 -20.09 -0.41 -4.29
C LEU A 210 -21.17 -0.11 -3.24
N ASN A 211 -20.89 -0.49 -1.99
CA ASN A 211 -21.71 -0.21 -0.83
C ASN A 211 -20.82 -0.13 0.43
N ASN A 212 -21.39 0.36 1.54
CA ASN A 212 -20.67 0.60 2.79
C ASN A 212 -20.34 -0.67 3.60
N ASP A 213 -20.92 -1.82 3.24
CA ASP A 213 -20.59 -3.11 3.86
C ASP A 213 -19.30 -3.67 3.25
N ASN A 214 -19.15 -3.51 1.92
CA ASN A 214 -18.02 -4.03 1.16
C ASN A 214 -16.82 -3.08 1.12
N TYR A 215 -17.04 -1.77 1.16
CA TYR A 215 -15.98 -0.75 1.08
C TYR A 215 -16.30 0.42 1.98
N ASN A 216 -15.29 1.21 2.37
CA ASN A 216 -15.50 2.48 3.04
C ASN A 216 -14.82 3.66 2.33
N ILE A 217 -14.07 3.38 1.25
CA ILE A 217 -13.49 4.42 0.38
C ILE A 217 -13.70 4.04 -1.08
N LEU A 218 -14.05 5.04 -1.91
CA LEU A 218 -13.86 5.02 -3.35
C LEU A 218 -12.71 5.96 -3.73
N ILE A 219 -11.70 5.45 -4.43
CA ILE A 219 -10.65 6.24 -5.04
C ILE A 219 -10.91 6.32 -6.54
N TRP A 220 -11.09 7.53 -7.05
CA TRP A 220 -11.25 7.82 -8.48
C TRP A 220 -10.01 8.57 -8.98
N PRO A 221 -9.03 7.85 -9.56
CA PRO A 221 -7.79 8.47 -10.01
C PRO A 221 -8.00 9.35 -11.25
N GLY A 222 -6.95 10.06 -11.65
CA GLY A 222 -6.98 10.83 -12.89
C GLY A 222 -7.16 9.97 -14.15
N GLY A 223 -7.59 10.62 -15.23
CA GLY A 223 -7.93 9.97 -16.49
C GLY A 223 -8.10 10.97 -17.63
N ASN A 224 -8.26 10.46 -18.84
CA ASN A 224 -8.58 11.24 -20.01
C ASN A 224 -10.10 11.43 -20.14
N MET A 225 -10.55 12.65 -19.84
CA MET A 225 -11.95 13.07 -19.96
C MET A 225 -12.55 12.76 -21.36
N PHE A 226 -11.74 12.79 -22.42
CA PHE A 226 -12.24 12.58 -23.79
C PHE A 226 -12.39 11.11 -24.18
N ASP A 227 -11.69 10.20 -23.53
CA ASP A 227 -11.79 8.77 -23.87
C ASP A 227 -13.09 8.16 -23.34
N GLY A 228 -13.61 8.66 -22.23
CA GLY A 228 -14.96 8.34 -21.76
C GLY A 228 -16.08 8.82 -22.71
N LEU A 229 -15.86 9.92 -23.44
CA LEU A 229 -16.81 10.46 -24.43
C LEU A 229 -16.80 9.70 -25.77
N LYS A 230 -15.69 9.05 -26.13
CA LYS A 230 -15.56 8.28 -27.38
C LYS A 230 -16.39 6.99 -27.38
N LYS A 231 -16.84 6.52 -26.22
CA LYS A 231 -17.65 5.32 -26.11
C LYS A 231 -19.14 5.64 -26.14
N ASN A 232 -19.87 4.79 -26.87
CA ASN A 232 -21.33 4.64 -26.79
C ASN A 232 -21.77 4.04 -25.44
N LEU A 233 -21.23 4.53 -24.31
CA LEU A 233 -21.85 4.23 -23.02
C LEU A 233 -23.23 4.85 -23.05
N SER A 234 -24.25 4.01 -22.80
CA SER A 234 -25.61 4.52 -22.70
C SER A 234 -25.64 5.59 -21.62
N PHE A 235 -26.30 6.71 -21.89
CA PHE A 235 -26.52 7.78 -20.91
C PHE A 235 -27.00 7.22 -19.55
N PHE A 236 -27.80 6.14 -19.57
CA PHE A 236 -28.27 5.43 -18.39
C PHE A 236 -27.17 4.75 -17.56
N SER A 237 -26.12 4.17 -18.17
CA SER A 237 -25.04 3.54 -17.39
C SER A 237 -24.23 4.58 -16.63
N ILE A 238 -24.00 5.75 -17.24
CA ILE A 238 -23.33 6.88 -16.61
C ILE A 238 -24.17 7.38 -15.42
N LEU A 239 -25.49 7.55 -15.60
CA LEU A 239 -26.38 7.96 -14.51
C LEU A 239 -26.43 6.93 -13.37
N ASN A 240 -26.54 5.64 -13.69
CA ASN A 240 -26.58 4.58 -12.67
C ASN A 240 -25.28 4.52 -11.86
N ARG A 241 -24.12 4.64 -12.53
CA ARG A 241 -22.82 4.74 -11.86
C ARG A 241 -22.78 5.92 -10.90
N GLN A 242 -23.17 7.11 -11.38
CA GLN A 242 -23.18 8.31 -10.53
C GLN A 242 -24.13 8.15 -9.35
N TYR A 243 -25.30 7.54 -9.56
CA TYR A 243 -26.24 7.25 -8.49
C TYR A 243 -25.64 6.30 -7.44
N SER A 244 -24.99 5.21 -7.85
CA SER A 244 -24.35 4.26 -6.92
C SER A 244 -23.23 4.94 -6.11
N ILE A 245 -22.37 5.71 -6.74
CA ILE A 245 -21.29 6.47 -6.07
C ILE A 245 -21.88 7.47 -5.08
N LYS A 246 -22.88 8.24 -5.51
CA LYS A 246 -23.55 9.22 -4.66
C LYS A 246 -24.24 8.58 -3.47
N ASN A 247 -24.92 7.44 -3.66
CA ASN A 247 -25.56 6.71 -2.58
C ASN A 247 -24.54 6.15 -1.58
N PHE A 248 -23.43 5.59 -2.08
CA PHE A 248 -22.31 5.13 -1.24
C PHE A 248 -21.77 6.26 -0.34
N ILE A 249 -21.51 7.43 -0.92
CA ILE A 249 -20.99 8.58 -0.17
C ILE A 249 -22.06 9.14 0.78
N PHE A 250 -23.30 9.28 0.32
CA PHE A 250 -24.42 9.76 1.15
C PHE A 250 -24.58 8.94 2.44
N ASN A 251 -24.32 7.64 2.37
CA ASN A 251 -24.43 6.70 3.48
C ASN A 251 -23.17 6.60 4.35
N GLY A 252 -22.16 7.44 4.13
CA GLY A 252 -20.94 7.52 4.95
C GLY A 252 -19.68 7.00 4.27
N GLY A 253 -19.74 6.66 2.98
CA GLY A 253 -18.57 6.28 2.20
C GLY A 253 -17.64 7.48 1.98
N GLY A 254 -16.33 7.22 2.05
CA GLY A 254 -15.30 8.19 1.70
C GLY A 254 -15.05 8.27 0.20
N TYR A 255 -14.68 9.44 -0.31
CA TYR A 255 -14.26 9.63 -1.70
C TYR A 255 -12.92 10.35 -1.78
N VAL A 256 -11.99 9.85 -2.59
CA VAL A 256 -10.74 10.54 -2.92
C VAL A 256 -10.62 10.57 -4.44
N GLY A 257 -10.54 11.77 -5.03
CA GLY A 257 -10.37 11.92 -6.47
C GLY A 257 -9.19 12.79 -6.85
N SER A 258 -8.43 12.41 -7.87
CA SER A 258 -7.43 13.30 -8.51
C SER A 258 -7.79 13.62 -9.96
N CYS A 259 -7.38 14.80 -10.42
CA CYS A 259 -7.56 15.28 -11.80
C CYS A 259 -9.00 15.05 -12.32
N TYR A 260 -9.20 14.06 -13.20
CA TYR A 260 -10.52 13.72 -13.72
C TYR A 260 -11.50 13.23 -12.64
N GLY A 261 -11.06 12.44 -11.65
CA GLY A 261 -11.92 12.03 -10.54
C GLY A 261 -12.38 13.21 -9.67
N ALA A 262 -11.51 14.20 -9.44
CA ALA A 262 -11.88 15.45 -8.77
C ALA A 262 -12.88 16.27 -9.61
N PHE A 263 -12.68 16.29 -10.93
CA PHE A 263 -13.60 16.95 -11.86
C PHE A 263 -14.99 16.31 -11.81
N MET A 264 -15.07 14.98 -11.83
CA MET A 264 -16.32 14.23 -11.76
C MET A 264 -17.06 14.48 -10.45
N ALA A 265 -16.35 14.49 -9.32
CA ALA A 265 -16.94 14.76 -8.02
C ALA A 265 -17.57 16.16 -7.93
N SER A 266 -17.02 17.14 -8.65
CA SER A 266 -17.39 18.54 -8.48
C SER A 266 -18.29 19.09 -9.60
N SER A 267 -18.32 18.43 -10.76
CA SER A 267 -19.20 18.78 -11.88
C SER A 267 -20.51 17.99 -11.88
N GLY A 268 -20.54 16.81 -11.25
CA GLY A 268 -21.70 15.93 -11.13
C GLY A 268 -22.08 15.14 -12.39
N ILE A 269 -21.77 15.62 -13.59
CA ILE A 269 -21.99 14.89 -14.86
C ILE A 269 -20.93 15.27 -15.90
N SER A 270 -20.32 14.28 -16.57
CA SER A 270 -19.34 14.47 -17.66
C SER A 270 -19.93 14.93 -19.01
N LEU A 271 -21.23 15.25 -19.09
CA LEU A 271 -21.98 15.30 -20.35
C LEU A 271 -22.79 16.57 -20.61
N THR A 272 -22.35 17.72 -20.08
CA THR A 272 -22.91 18.98 -20.59
C THR A 272 -22.04 19.55 -21.71
N PRO A 273 -22.57 19.77 -22.93
CA PRO A 273 -21.90 20.61 -23.94
C PRO A 273 -21.62 22.04 -23.43
N PHE A 274 -22.22 22.42 -22.29
CA PHE A 274 -21.94 23.64 -21.55
C PHE A 274 -20.57 23.67 -20.86
N PHE A 275 -19.84 22.55 -20.70
CA PHE A 275 -18.50 22.61 -20.10
C PHE A 275 -17.53 23.43 -20.98
N LEU A 276 -17.60 23.28 -22.31
CA LEU A 276 -16.85 24.12 -23.25
C LEU A 276 -17.27 25.58 -23.13
N LEU A 277 -18.55 25.83 -22.82
CA LEU A 277 -19.05 27.18 -22.56
C LEU A 277 -18.57 27.72 -21.20
N GLN A 278 -18.35 26.89 -20.18
CA GLN A 278 -17.77 27.33 -18.90
C GLN A 278 -16.35 27.88 -19.05
N TYR A 279 -15.58 27.40 -20.02
CA TYR A 279 -14.28 28.00 -20.38
C TYR A 279 -14.40 29.48 -20.77
N TYR A 280 -15.46 29.83 -21.52
CA TYR A 280 -15.71 31.21 -21.97
C TYR A 280 -16.62 32.00 -21.02
N PHE A 281 -17.41 31.31 -20.20
CA PHE A 281 -18.42 31.86 -19.31
C PHE A 281 -18.37 31.12 -17.94
N PRO A 282 -17.38 31.43 -17.08
CA PRO A 282 -17.13 30.71 -15.81
C PRO A 282 -18.27 30.83 -14.78
N ARG A 283 -19.34 31.57 -15.08
CA ARG A 283 -20.53 31.72 -14.24
C ARG A 283 -21.71 30.83 -14.67
N ILE A 284 -21.55 29.99 -15.70
CA ILE A 284 -22.59 29.02 -16.06
C ILE A 284 -22.65 27.96 -14.94
N PRO A 285 -23.79 27.84 -14.23
CA PRO A 285 -23.92 26.91 -13.12
C PRO A 285 -23.68 25.48 -13.60
N THR A 286 -22.88 24.72 -12.85
CA THR A 286 -22.89 23.26 -12.94
C THR A 286 -24.32 22.79 -12.64
N PHE A 287 -24.80 21.74 -13.32
CA PHE A 287 -26.07 21.12 -12.95
C PHE A 287 -25.88 20.39 -11.61
N GLY A 288 -25.90 21.16 -10.51
CA GLY A 288 -25.43 20.77 -9.18
C GLY A 288 -26.19 19.61 -8.52
N PHE A 289 -27.22 19.06 -9.15
CA PHE A 289 -27.96 17.92 -8.61
C PHE A 289 -27.12 16.64 -8.49
N PHE A 290 -26.04 16.51 -9.25
CA PHE A 290 -25.17 15.33 -9.21
C PHE A 290 -23.78 15.59 -8.64
N SER A 291 -23.45 16.84 -8.30
CA SER A 291 -22.17 17.13 -7.67
C SER A 291 -22.12 16.49 -6.28
N LEU A 292 -20.95 15.98 -5.93
CA LEU A 292 -20.59 15.51 -4.61
C LEU A 292 -20.03 16.66 -3.76
N SER A 293 -19.42 17.67 -4.38
CA SER A 293 -18.86 18.84 -3.68
C SER A 293 -19.64 20.12 -3.98
N ASP A 294 -19.68 21.04 -3.01
CA ASP A 294 -20.24 22.37 -3.17
C ASP A 294 -19.16 23.32 -3.73
N THR A 295 -18.83 23.20 -5.02
CA THR A 295 -17.78 23.99 -5.66
C THR A 295 -18.10 24.39 -7.10
N LEU A 296 -17.41 25.42 -7.61
CA LEU A 296 -17.35 25.74 -9.03
C LEU A 296 -15.91 25.58 -9.51
N LEU A 297 -15.74 24.98 -10.69
CA LEU A 297 -14.43 24.68 -11.24
C LEU A 297 -14.27 25.16 -12.69
N THR A 298 -13.03 25.20 -13.12
CA THR A 298 -12.64 25.24 -14.54
C THR A 298 -11.37 24.40 -14.72
N LEU A 299 -10.98 24.13 -15.95
CA LEU A 299 -9.73 23.42 -16.21
C LEU A 299 -8.53 24.31 -15.90
N GLY A 300 -7.62 23.80 -15.09
CA GLY A 300 -6.32 24.41 -14.84
C GLY A 300 -5.41 24.25 -16.05
N MET A 301 -4.43 25.14 -16.18
CA MET A 301 -3.44 25.02 -17.24
C MET A 301 -2.55 23.79 -17.02
N PRO A 302 -2.42 22.87 -18.01
CA PRO A 302 -1.53 21.73 -17.87
C PRO A 302 -0.07 22.17 -17.66
N SER A 303 0.55 21.78 -16.56
CA SER A 303 1.93 22.10 -16.21
C SER A 303 2.42 21.36 -14.96
N THR A 304 3.70 21.50 -14.65
CA THR A 304 4.22 21.29 -13.29
C THR A 304 3.94 22.52 -12.45
N ILE A 305 3.39 22.35 -11.26
CA ILE A 305 2.97 23.43 -10.36
C ILE A 305 3.62 23.32 -8.99
N ASN A 306 3.68 24.47 -8.31
CA ASN A 306 3.95 24.54 -6.87
C ASN A 306 2.62 24.78 -6.15
N VAL A 307 2.39 24.04 -5.08
CA VAL A 307 1.14 24.02 -4.32
C VAL A 307 1.40 24.58 -2.93
N SER A 308 0.71 25.64 -2.53
CA SER A 308 0.79 26.23 -1.20
C SER A 308 -0.34 25.72 -0.32
N ILE A 309 -0.01 25.21 0.87
CA ILE A 309 -1.01 24.72 1.83
C ILE A 309 -1.71 25.90 2.52
N GLU A 310 -3.03 25.98 2.42
CA GLU A 310 -3.84 27.09 2.94
C GLU A 310 -4.38 26.84 4.35
N SER A 311 -5.01 25.68 4.56
CA SER A 311 -5.57 25.29 5.85
C SER A 311 -4.63 24.33 6.52
N SER A 312 -4.08 24.66 7.69
CA SER A 312 -3.29 23.73 8.52
C SER A 312 -4.13 22.96 9.54
N ASN A 313 -5.45 23.19 9.55
CA ASN A 313 -6.40 22.55 10.47
C ASN A 313 -7.03 21.29 9.89
N SER A 314 -7.06 21.15 8.56
CA SER A 314 -7.62 19.96 7.91
C SER A 314 -6.70 18.74 8.09
N PRO A 315 -7.24 17.56 8.47
CA PRO A 315 -6.44 16.35 8.62
C PRO A 315 -5.73 15.92 7.32
N VAL A 316 -6.32 16.26 6.17
CA VAL A 316 -5.75 15.97 4.84
C VAL A 316 -4.32 16.53 4.70
N VAL A 317 -3.99 17.62 5.38
CA VAL A 317 -2.68 18.28 5.28
C VAL A 317 -1.86 18.20 6.56
N PHE A 318 -2.22 17.36 7.53
CA PHE A 318 -1.44 17.23 8.75
C PHE A 318 0.02 16.86 8.47
N GLY A 319 0.93 17.62 9.09
CA GLY A 319 2.38 17.56 8.88
C GLY A 319 2.86 18.08 7.53
N LEU A 320 1.98 18.65 6.70
CA LEU A 320 2.34 19.44 5.52
C LEU A 320 2.29 20.93 5.85
N ASN A 321 3.24 21.69 5.31
CA ASN A 321 3.28 23.14 5.47
C ASN A 321 4.04 23.79 4.30
N GLY A 322 3.78 25.08 4.11
CA GLY A 322 4.43 25.88 3.09
C GLY A 322 4.13 25.38 1.67
N THR A 323 5.13 25.50 0.80
CA THR A 323 5.03 25.20 -0.62
C THR A 323 5.53 23.80 -0.93
N LEU A 324 4.68 22.99 -1.54
CA LEU A 324 5.00 21.69 -2.11
C LEU A 324 5.35 21.86 -3.59
N THR A 325 6.57 21.49 -3.97
CA THR A 325 7.05 21.68 -5.34
C THR A 325 6.86 20.44 -6.19
N GLY A 326 6.65 20.65 -7.49
CA GLY A 326 6.72 19.58 -8.48
C GLY A 326 5.45 18.75 -8.66
N SER A 327 4.28 19.25 -8.25
CA SER A 327 3.03 18.54 -8.54
C SER A 327 2.66 18.63 -10.02
N SER A 328 1.99 17.61 -10.56
CA SER A 328 1.60 17.54 -11.97
C SER A 328 0.13 17.91 -12.14
N LEU A 329 -0.15 19.04 -12.76
CA LEU A 329 -1.49 19.43 -13.19
C LEU A 329 -1.67 19.03 -14.66
N ARG A 330 -2.46 17.99 -14.95
CA ARG A 330 -2.68 17.49 -16.32
C ARG A 330 -4.00 18.00 -16.93
N GLY A 331 -4.33 19.27 -16.64
CA GLY A 331 -5.60 19.86 -17.06
C GLY A 331 -6.79 19.49 -16.17
N GLY A 332 -6.54 18.99 -14.95
CA GLY A 332 -7.59 18.78 -13.96
C GLY A 332 -8.19 20.09 -13.43
N PRO A 333 -9.18 20.01 -12.54
CA PRO A 333 -9.95 21.17 -12.10
C PRO A 333 -9.11 22.12 -11.24
N VAL A 334 -9.31 23.42 -11.43
CA VAL A 334 -9.04 24.43 -10.42
C VAL A 334 -10.36 24.96 -9.88
N PHE A 335 -10.48 25.01 -8.56
CA PHE A 335 -11.69 25.44 -7.90
C PHE A 335 -11.71 26.97 -7.83
N THR A 336 -12.68 27.55 -8.53
CA THR A 336 -12.87 29.00 -8.65
C THR A 336 -13.76 29.56 -7.56
N TRP A 337 -14.56 28.69 -6.95
CA TRP A 337 -15.39 28.98 -5.79
C TRP A 337 -15.51 27.72 -4.94
N VAL A 338 -15.41 27.89 -3.62
CA VAL A 338 -15.53 26.85 -2.61
C VAL A 338 -16.70 27.26 -1.70
N GLY A 339 -17.74 26.43 -1.68
CA GLY A 339 -18.97 26.67 -0.93
C GLY A 339 -18.86 26.31 0.55
N THR A 340 -19.96 26.40 1.29
CA THR A 340 -19.94 26.29 2.76
C THR A 340 -19.73 24.86 3.26
N ASN A 341 -20.03 23.86 2.44
CA ASN A 341 -19.80 22.44 2.74
C ASN A 341 -18.43 21.97 2.23
N SER A 342 -17.56 22.90 1.84
CA SER A 342 -16.25 22.62 1.28
C SER A 342 -15.20 23.51 1.94
N GLU A 343 -13.98 23.02 2.03
CA GLU A 343 -12.82 23.74 2.57
C GLU A 343 -11.71 23.76 1.53
N SER A 344 -11.08 24.93 1.33
CA SER A 344 -9.88 25.05 0.51
C SER A 344 -8.68 24.57 1.32
N LEU A 345 -7.96 23.59 0.77
CA LEU A 345 -6.81 22.98 1.45
C LEU A 345 -5.48 23.50 0.91
N ALA A 346 -5.43 23.79 -0.38
CA ALA A 346 -4.23 24.27 -1.03
C ALA A 346 -4.54 25.09 -2.29
N THR A 347 -3.65 26.03 -2.63
CA THR A 347 -3.70 26.84 -3.86
C THR A 347 -2.48 26.65 -4.73
N ILE A 348 -2.61 26.97 -6.01
CA ILE A 348 -1.49 27.02 -6.96
C ILE A 348 -0.68 28.28 -6.69
N GLU A 349 0.54 28.15 -6.20
CA GLU A 349 1.42 29.29 -5.95
C GLU A 349 2.11 29.76 -7.23
N ASP A 350 2.66 28.80 -7.98
CA ASP A 350 3.40 29.08 -9.21
C ASP A 350 3.23 27.94 -10.22
N ILE A 351 3.45 28.26 -11.48
CA ILE A 351 3.36 27.34 -12.62
C ILE A 351 4.70 27.37 -13.34
N ASN A 352 5.28 26.19 -13.57
CA ASN A 352 6.50 26.09 -14.36
C ASN A 352 6.23 26.48 -15.82
N THR A 353 6.60 27.71 -16.18
CA THR A 353 6.32 28.27 -17.51
C THR A 353 7.15 27.66 -18.64
N SER A 354 8.11 26.78 -18.36
CA SER A 354 8.85 26.05 -19.40
C SER A 354 7.95 25.18 -20.27
N TRP A 355 6.88 24.62 -19.69
CA TRP A 355 5.84 23.90 -20.42
C TRP A 355 5.09 24.78 -21.42
N ILE A 356 4.88 26.06 -21.09
CA ILE A 356 4.22 27.03 -21.99
C ILE A 356 5.02 27.20 -23.27
N ARG A 357 6.36 27.27 -23.17
CA ARG A 357 7.24 27.36 -24.34
C ARG A 357 7.19 26.11 -25.21
N TRP A 358 7.06 24.93 -24.59
CA TRP A 358 6.93 23.67 -25.31
C TRP A 358 5.59 23.57 -26.04
N ILE A 359 4.47 23.92 -25.39
CA ILE A 359 3.15 23.93 -26.02
C ILE A 359 3.06 25.00 -27.11
N ASP A 360 3.58 26.21 -26.88
CA ASP A 360 3.70 27.27 -27.90
C ASP A 360 4.52 26.78 -29.12
N SER A 361 5.52 25.92 -28.91
CA SER A 361 6.35 25.36 -30.00
C SER A 361 5.68 24.21 -30.77
N LEU A 362 4.78 23.47 -30.12
CA LEU A 362 4.07 22.33 -30.73
C LEU A 362 2.76 22.71 -31.39
N ASN A 363 2.12 23.79 -30.95
CA ASN A 363 0.80 24.18 -31.41
C ASN A 363 0.76 25.66 -31.82
N SER A 364 1.19 25.94 -33.05
CA SER A 364 1.20 27.28 -33.66
C SER A 364 -0.18 27.95 -33.73
N SER A 365 -1.26 27.22 -33.44
CA SER A 365 -2.64 27.69 -33.50
C SER A 365 -3.14 28.39 -32.22
N LEU A 366 -2.53 28.14 -31.05
CA LEU A 366 -2.87 28.87 -29.82
C LEU A 366 -1.89 30.05 -29.62
N PRO A 367 -2.36 31.31 -29.69
CA PRO A 367 -1.49 32.45 -29.41
C PRO A 367 -0.96 32.37 -27.98
N GLY A 368 0.36 32.50 -27.76
CA GLY A 368 0.95 32.49 -26.41
C GLY A 368 0.40 33.56 -25.45
N LYS A 369 -0.32 34.58 -25.95
CA LYS A 369 -1.12 35.50 -25.11
C LYS A 369 -2.28 34.80 -24.39
N ILE A 370 -2.93 33.82 -25.03
CA ILE A 370 -4.00 33.01 -24.43
C ILE A 370 -3.41 32.09 -23.36
N LEU A 371 -2.31 31.40 -23.66
CA LEU A 371 -1.64 30.54 -22.68
C LEU A 371 -1.18 31.33 -21.44
N ARG A 372 -0.59 32.51 -21.62
CA ARG A 372 -0.24 33.39 -20.49
C ARG A 372 -1.47 33.83 -19.67
N LYS A 373 -2.59 34.14 -20.33
CA LYS A 373 -3.83 34.47 -19.61
C LYS A 373 -4.37 33.27 -18.83
N TRP A 374 -4.30 32.07 -19.39
CA TRP A 374 -4.73 30.84 -18.71
C TRP A 374 -3.82 30.51 -17.51
N ALA A 375 -2.49 30.63 -17.68
CA ALA A 375 -1.53 30.52 -16.58
C ALA A 375 -1.85 31.50 -15.45
N ASN A 376 -1.99 32.79 -15.79
CA ASN A 376 -2.29 33.84 -14.82
C ASN A 376 -3.66 33.64 -14.14
N PHE A 377 -4.63 33.05 -14.84
CA PHE A 377 -5.92 32.70 -14.25
C PHE A 377 -5.80 31.53 -13.27
N THR A 378 -4.92 30.57 -13.56
CA THR A 378 -4.71 29.32 -12.80
C THR A 378 -3.96 29.59 -11.49
N ILE A 379 -2.98 30.50 -11.50
CA ILE A 379 -2.23 30.90 -10.29
C ILE A 379 -3.18 31.52 -9.25
N GLY A 380 -2.98 31.17 -7.98
CA GLY A 380 -3.77 31.60 -6.83
C GLY A 380 -5.13 30.92 -6.72
N LYS A 381 -5.43 29.93 -7.58
CA LYS A 381 -6.67 29.15 -7.49
C LYS A 381 -6.52 27.95 -6.60
N THR A 382 -7.60 27.61 -5.90
CA THR A 382 -7.68 26.42 -5.07
C THR A 382 -7.51 25.21 -5.95
N ILE A 383 -6.62 24.31 -5.54
CA ILE A 383 -6.32 23.07 -6.26
C ILE A 383 -6.72 21.84 -5.45
N TRP A 384 -6.74 21.93 -4.13
CA TRP A 384 -7.17 20.84 -3.24
C TRP A 384 -8.35 21.30 -2.39
N ILE A 385 -9.35 20.44 -2.26
CA ILE A 385 -10.49 20.67 -1.38
C ILE A 385 -10.82 19.44 -0.56
N SER A 386 -11.39 19.66 0.62
CA SER A 386 -12.25 18.68 1.29
C SER A 386 -13.70 19.15 1.25
N SER A 387 -14.65 18.22 1.24
CA SER A 387 -16.08 18.54 1.27
C SER A 387 -16.85 17.45 2.00
N GLU A 388 -18.04 17.81 2.48
CA GLU A 388 -18.98 16.87 3.10
C GLU A 388 -20.23 16.72 2.23
N TYR A 389 -20.60 15.46 1.97
CA TYR A 389 -21.82 15.11 1.27
C TYR A 389 -22.69 14.21 2.14
N ASN A 390 -23.61 14.83 2.87
CA ASN A 390 -24.37 14.19 3.94
C ASN A 390 -23.44 13.55 4.99
N LYS A 391 -23.37 12.22 5.07
CA LYS A 391 -22.49 11.51 6.02
C LYS A 391 -21.09 11.25 5.47
N GLY A 392 -20.90 11.37 4.16
CA GLY A 392 -19.64 11.05 3.50
C GLY A 392 -18.68 12.22 3.46
N LYS A 393 -17.39 11.90 3.47
CA LYS A 393 -16.29 12.85 3.34
C LYS A 393 -15.62 12.70 1.99
N ILE A 394 -15.31 13.82 1.35
CA ILE A 394 -14.76 13.89 0.00
C ILE A 394 -13.46 14.66 0.06
N VAL A 395 -12.42 14.15 -0.58
CA VAL A 395 -11.21 14.90 -0.90
C VAL A 395 -11.02 14.92 -2.41
N SER A 396 -10.75 16.10 -2.96
CA SER A 396 -10.54 16.28 -4.40
C SER A 396 -9.28 17.07 -4.66
N PHE A 397 -8.39 16.46 -5.43
CA PHE A 397 -7.13 17.00 -5.91
C PHE A 397 -7.27 17.36 -7.38
N GLY A 398 -7.11 18.62 -7.74
CA GLY A 398 -7.16 19.03 -9.14
C GLY A 398 -5.92 18.61 -9.94
N ASP A 399 -4.81 18.40 -9.27
CA ASP A 399 -3.55 17.88 -9.76
C ASP A 399 -3.41 16.37 -9.46
N HIS A 400 -2.19 15.86 -9.57
CA HIS A 400 -1.85 14.46 -9.31
C HIS A 400 -0.83 14.33 -8.17
N PRO A 401 -1.24 14.47 -6.90
CA PRO A 401 -0.34 14.31 -5.75
C PRO A 401 0.25 12.89 -5.67
N GLU A 402 -0.40 11.89 -6.25
CA GLU A 402 0.08 10.51 -6.37
C GLU A 402 1.33 10.36 -7.25
N HIS A 403 1.57 11.29 -8.19
CA HIS A 403 2.80 11.33 -9.01
C HIS A 403 3.91 12.14 -8.35
N GLY A 404 3.60 12.80 -7.23
CA GLY A 404 4.49 13.75 -6.60
C GLY A 404 5.59 13.08 -5.77
N ASN A 405 6.45 13.92 -5.18
CA ASN A 405 7.36 13.45 -4.16
C ASN A 405 6.59 12.99 -2.90
N ILE A 406 7.32 12.44 -1.93
CA ILE A 406 6.75 11.91 -0.69
C ILE A 406 5.82 12.89 0.07
N LYS A 407 6.08 14.20 0.01
CA LYS A 407 5.22 15.20 0.66
C LYS A 407 3.85 15.31 -0.02
N LEU A 408 3.80 15.20 -1.34
CA LEU A 408 2.54 15.18 -2.09
C LEU A 408 1.80 13.85 -1.84
N GLN A 409 2.51 12.72 -1.85
CA GLN A 409 1.92 11.41 -1.51
C GLN A 409 1.35 11.36 -0.08
N ARG A 410 1.93 12.13 0.86
CA ARG A 410 1.34 12.29 2.20
C ARG A 410 -0.09 12.82 2.18
N ALA A 411 -0.42 13.74 1.29
CA ALA A 411 -1.80 14.24 1.18
C ALA A 411 -2.75 13.10 0.77
N VAL A 412 -2.32 12.19 -0.09
CA VAL A 412 -3.08 10.98 -0.47
C VAL A 412 -3.28 10.07 0.74
N HIS A 413 -2.21 9.76 1.49
CA HIS A 413 -2.28 8.93 2.69
C HIS A 413 -3.21 9.53 3.76
N ASN A 414 -3.07 10.83 4.03
CA ASN A 414 -3.92 11.57 4.96
C ASN A 414 -5.38 11.57 4.50
N SER A 415 -5.63 11.66 3.20
CA SER A 415 -7.00 11.62 2.66
C SER A 415 -7.69 10.31 2.96
N VAL A 416 -6.98 9.19 2.76
CA VAL A 416 -7.49 7.84 3.06
C VAL A 416 -7.83 7.70 4.55
N LEU A 417 -6.97 8.20 5.45
CA LEU A 417 -7.26 8.21 6.89
C LEU A 417 -8.41 9.15 7.25
N TYR A 418 -8.45 10.35 6.65
CA TYR A 418 -9.45 11.37 6.94
C TYR A 418 -10.86 10.91 6.55
N VAL A 419 -11.03 10.39 5.32
CA VAL A 419 -12.36 10.06 4.81
C VAL A 419 -12.98 8.83 5.48
N THR A 420 -12.17 7.98 6.12
CA THR A 420 -12.66 6.85 6.94
C THR A 420 -12.76 7.17 8.42
N SER A 421 -12.24 8.31 8.87
CA SER A 421 -12.25 8.64 10.29
C SER A 421 -13.59 9.19 10.77
N GLU A 422 -13.85 9.04 12.06
CA GLU A 422 -14.96 9.68 12.77
C GLU A 422 -14.41 10.74 13.74
N LEU A 423 -14.90 11.98 13.69
CA LEU A 423 -14.52 12.98 14.69
C LEU A 423 -15.25 12.68 15.98
N ILE A 424 -14.50 12.44 17.05
CA ILE A 424 -15.01 12.20 18.39
C ILE A 424 -14.56 13.33 19.31
N GLU A 425 -15.52 13.94 20.00
CA GLU A 425 -15.28 15.02 20.95
C GLU A 425 -15.39 14.51 22.39
N ASN A 426 -14.65 15.14 23.32
CA ASN A 426 -14.71 14.91 24.76
C ASN A 426 -14.37 13.49 25.21
N ASN A 427 -13.41 12.83 24.53
CA ASN A 427 -12.91 11.53 24.95
C ASN A 427 -12.18 11.60 26.29
N LYS A 428 -12.27 10.49 27.05
CA LYS A 428 -11.53 10.26 28.29
C LYS A 428 -10.85 8.89 28.24
N PHE A 429 -9.53 8.88 28.15
CA PHE A 429 -8.71 7.67 28.28
C PHE A 429 -8.10 7.64 29.68
N HIS A 430 -8.51 6.65 30.48
CA HIS A 430 -8.19 6.56 31.91
C HIS A 430 -7.68 5.18 32.34
N VAL A 431 -7.67 4.20 31.43
CA VAL A 431 -7.11 2.88 31.68
C VAL A 431 -5.60 2.99 31.71
N ASN A 432 -4.99 2.39 32.73
CA ASN A 432 -3.54 2.39 32.90
C ASN A 432 -2.98 1.01 33.25
N TYR A 433 -1.71 0.82 32.92
CA TYR A 433 -0.87 -0.25 33.43
C TYR A 433 0.38 0.33 34.07
N PRO A 434 0.97 -0.34 35.08
CA PRO A 434 2.28 0.04 35.59
C PRO A 434 3.33 0.01 34.48
N THR A 435 4.29 0.94 34.47
CA THR A 435 5.39 0.97 33.50
C THR A 435 6.12 -0.37 33.45
N THR A 436 6.35 -1.02 34.60
CA THR A 436 6.98 -2.35 34.65
C THR A 436 6.19 -3.43 33.90
N TYR A 437 4.86 -3.36 33.86
CA TYR A 437 4.05 -4.28 33.07
C TYR A 437 4.27 -4.08 31.57
N VAL A 438 4.30 -2.82 31.12
CA VAL A 438 4.55 -2.48 29.72
C VAL A 438 5.97 -2.90 29.33
N GLU A 439 6.99 -2.48 30.07
CA GLU A 439 8.40 -2.83 29.84
C GLU A 439 8.61 -4.35 29.82
N ASN A 440 7.96 -5.11 30.70
CA ASN A 440 8.05 -6.57 30.71
C ASN A 440 7.49 -7.21 29.42
N ASN A 441 6.37 -6.71 28.90
CA ASN A 441 5.79 -7.23 27.65
C ASN A 441 6.61 -6.80 26.42
N VAL A 442 7.13 -5.57 26.40
CA VAL A 442 8.09 -5.09 25.40
C VAL A 442 9.33 -6.00 25.39
N ASN A 443 9.93 -6.28 26.55
CA ASN A 443 11.10 -7.14 26.68
C ASN A 443 10.82 -8.61 26.32
N LYS A 444 9.64 -9.15 26.67
CA LYS A 444 9.23 -10.49 26.24
C LYS A 444 9.17 -10.59 24.72
N SER A 445 8.57 -9.60 24.05
CA SER A 445 8.49 -9.55 22.58
C SER A 445 9.88 -9.52 21.93
N ARG A 446 10.84 -8.83 22.56
CA ARG A 446 12.25 -8.80 22.15
C ARG A 446 12.91 -10.16 22.31
N LYS A 447 12.70 -10.86 23.43
CA LYS A 447 13.25 -12.21 23.67
C LYS A 447 12.73 -13.22 22.65
N THR A 448 11.43 -13.22 22.36
CA THR A 448 10.88 -14.09 21.30
C THR A 448 11.48 -13.83 19.91
N LYS A 449 11.88 -12.58 19.60
CA LYS A 449 12.59 -12.27 18.34
C LYS A 449 14.04 -12.78 18.39
N ILE A 450 14.71 -12.70 19.53
CA ILE A 450 16.05 -13.27 19.73
C ILE A 450 16.00 -14.80 19.63
N ASP A 451 14.98 -15.45 20.20
CA ASP A 451 14.78 -16.90 20.09
C ASP A 451 14.41 -17.32 18.65
N GLU A 452 13.74 -16.45 17.87
CA GLU A 452 13.55 -16.64 16.41
C GLU A 452 14.87 -16.46 15.61
N TYR A 453 15.87 -15.73 16.15
CA TYR A 453 17.23 -15.64 15.59
C TYR A 453 18.18 -16.70 16.16
N GLU A 454 17.88 -17.28 17.32
CA GLU A 454 18.44 -18.56 17.80
C GLU A 454 17.77 -19.70 17.00
N THR A 455 18.12 -19.68 15.72
CA THR A 455 17.90 -20.71 14.71
C THR A 455 18.20 -22.11 15.26
N ASP A 456 18.97 -22.27 16.35
CA ASP A 456 19.29 -23.52 17.02
C ASP A 456 18.07 -24.29 17.58
N VAL A 457 16.97 -23.66 18.00
CA VAL A 457 15.78 -24.39 18.47
C VAL A 457 14.94 -24.85 17.28
N PHE A 458 14.76 -24.00 16.28
CA PHE A 458 14.09 -24.38 15.03
C PHE A 458 14.90 -25.41 14.25
N ILE A 459 16.23 -25.29 14.20
CA ILE A 459 17.16 -26.28 13.63
C ILE A 459 17.14 -27.56 14.46
N LYS A 460 17.10 -27.51 15.80
CA LYS A 460 17.00 -28.74 16.62
C LYS A 460 15.67 -29.47 16.46
N GLU A 461 14.55 -28.74 16.36
CA GLU A 461 13.23 -29.34 16.12
C GLU A 461 13.09 -29.80 14.66
N PHE A 462 13.65 -29.05 13.71
CA PHE A 462 13.74 -29.46 12.31
C PHE A 462 14.67 -30.65 12.13
N ASP A 463 15.79 -30.74 12.85
CA ASP A 463 16.70 -31.89 12.88
C ASP A 463 16.06 -33.09 13.56
N LYS A 464 15.19 -32.89 14.56
CA LYS A 464 14.36 -33.97 15.12
C LYS A 464 13.36 -34.48 14.10
N ILE A 465 12.69 -33.59 13.36
CA ILE A 465 11.79 -33.95 12.25
C ILE A 465 12.59 -34.66 11.14
N LEU A 466 13.76 -34.16 10.78
CA LEU A 466 14.68 -34.75 9.80
C LEU A 466 15.19 -36.13 10.25
N ASN A 467 15.45 -36.31 11.55
CA ASN A 467 15.86 -37.59 12.12
C ASN A 467 14.70 -38.59 12.22
N ILE A 468 13.46 -38.12 12.40
CA ILE A 468 12.25 -38.93 12.25
C ILE A 468 12.11 -39.39 10.80
N PHE A 469 12.33 -38.50 9.82
CA PHE A 469 12.36 -38.87 8.40
C PHE A 469 13.50 -39.83 8.02
N LYS A 470 14.69 -39.68 8.63
CA LYS A 470 15.81 -40.65 8.51
C LYS A 470 15.51 -42.01 9.13
N MET A 471 14.63 -42.09 10.14
CA MET A 471 14.16 -43.39 10.66
C MET A 471 13.20 -44.09 9.69
N PHE A 472 12.45 -43.33 8.87
CA PHE A 472 11.56 -43.88 7.85
C PHE A 472 12.30 -44.28 6.55
N SER A 473 13.53 -43.83 6.33
CA SER A 473 14.34 -44.19 5.16
C SER A 473 15.05 -45.56 5.25
N ILE A 474 14.54 -46.50 6.05
CA ILE A 474 15.02 -47.91 6.09
C ILE A 474 14.51 -48.72 4.87
N VAL A 475 13.80 -48.11 3.92
CA VAL A 475 13.48 -48.75 2.63
C VAL A 475 14.58 -48.43 1.61
N GLU A 476 15.48 -49.40 1.44
CA GLU A 476 16.68 -49.36 0.58
C GLU A 476 16.39 -48.95 -0.88
N ASN A 477 17.07 -47.87 -1.34
CA ASN A 477 17.65 -47.63 -2.69
C ASN A 477 17.58 -46.19 -3.23
N GLN A 478 17.27 -45.16 -2.43
CA GLN A 478 17.28 -43.76 -2.92
C GLN A 478 18.13 -42.79 -2.10
N TYR A 479 19.11 -43.29 -1.34
CA TYR A 479 19.91 -42.47 -0.44
C TYR A 479 20.84 -41.48 -1.19
N ASP A 480 21.40 -41.86 -2.33
CA ASP A 480 22.38 -41.00 -3.05
C ASP A 480 21.71 -39.84 -3.79
N ILE A 481 20.47 -40.01 -4.29
CA ILE A 481 19.73 -38.95 -4.98
C ILE A 481 19.15 -37.94 -3.98
N PHE A 482 18.75 -38.42 -2.79
CA PHE A 482 18.11 -37.57 -1.78
C PHE A 482 19.13 -36.82 -0.91
N SER A 483 20.32 -37.40 -0.67
CA SER A 483 21.43 -36.70 -0.01
C SER A 483 21.92 -35.52 -0.86
N ASP A 484 22.10 -35.73 -2.16
CA ASP A 484 22.46 -34.66 -3.11
C ASP A 484 21.37 -33.59 -3.22
N LEU A 485 20.09 -33.97 -3.16
CA LEU A 485 18.97 -33.02 -3.20
C LEU A 485 18.91 -32.17 -1.92
N VAL A 486 19.16 -32.74 -0.76
CA VAL A 486 19.11 -32.05 0.54
C VAL A 486 20.33 -31.14 0.73
N GLU A 487 21.54 -31.59 0.38
CA GLU A 487 22.75 -30.74 0.41
C GLU A 487 22.58 -29.52 -0.52
N ASN A 488 22.01 -29.72 -1.72
CA ASN A 488 21.71 -28.62 -2.65
C ASN A 488 20.55 -27.72 -2.19
N LEU A 489 19.58 -28.21 -1.43
CA LEU A 489 18.46 -27.40 -0.91
C LEU A 489 18.87 -26.51 0.27
N THR A 490 19.77 -26.96 1.14
CA THR A 490 20.21 -26.19 2.31
C THR A 490 21.27 -25.14 1.98
N GLU A 491 22.19 -25.42 1.06
CA GLU A 491 23.34 -24.52 0.81
C GLU A 491 23.02 -23.42 -0.22
N TYR A 492 22.12 -23.67 -1.18
CA TYR A 492 21.78 -22.69 -2.23
C TYR A 492 20.55 -21.81 -1.91
N LYS A 493 19.48 -22.33 -1.30
CA LYS A 493 18.22 -21.55 -1.21
C LYS A 493 18.12 -20.54 -0.07
N ILE A 494 18.82 -20.72 1.06
CA ILE A 494 18.79 -19.73 2.17
C ILE A 494 19.67 -18.52 1.81
N ILE A 495 20.79 -18.77 1.14
CA ILE A 495 21.64 -17.73 0.57
C ILE A 495 20.90 -17.05 -0.59
N ASP A 496 20.21 -17.80 -1.45
CA ASP A 496 19.45 -17.22 -2.58
C ASP A 496 18.21 -16.45 -2.16
N LEU A 497 17.46 -16.81 -1.11
CA LEU A 497 16.32 -16.02 -0.62
C LEU A 497 16.76 -14.70 0.03
N THR A 498 17.89 -14.72 0.75
CA THR A 498 18.49 -13.53 1.34
C THR A 498 19.14 -12.65 0.26
N PHE A 499 19.75 -13.26 -0.75
CA PHE A 499 20.29 -12.60 -1.94
C PHE A 499 19.17 -12.06 -2.85
N TYR A 500 18.04 -12.76 -2.99
CA TYR A 500 16.82 -12.29 -3.68
C TYR A 500 16.22 -11.08 -2.97
N TYR A 501 16.12 -11.14 -1.64
CA TYR A 501 15.66 -10.03 -0.81
C TYR A 501 16.56 -8.78 -0.97
N GLN A 502 17.89 -8.97 -1.12
CA GLN A 502 18.82 -7.86 -1.39
C GLN A 502 18.83 -7.40 -2.87
N MET A 503 18.67 -8.30 -3.84
CA MET A 503 18.57 -7.96 -5.27
C MET A 503 17.27 -7.21 -5.60
N MET A 504 16.15 -7.56 -4.95
CA MET A 504 14.86 -6.87 -5.13
C MET A 504 14.88 -5.44 -4.56
N ARG A 505 15.75 -5.14 -3.60
CA ARG A 505 16.02 -3.77 -3.14
C ARG A 505 16.94 -2.97 -4.08
N GLY A 506 17.61 -3.64 -5.03
CA GLY A 506 18.67 -3.08 -5.89
C GLY A 506 18.35 -2.93 -7.38
N GLY A 507 17.18 -3.35 -7.87
CA GLY A 507 16.67 -2.95 -9.19
C GLY A 507 17.43 -3.44 -10.43
N LEU A 508 17.81 -4.72 -10.51
CA LEU A 508 18.26 -5.33 -11.77
C LEU A 508 17.66 -6.74 -11.95
N TRP A 509 16.73 -6.87 -12.89
CA TRP A 509 16.18 -8.16 -13.33
C TRP A 509 16.92 -8.67 -14.57
N LYS A 510 17.25 -9.97 -14.60
CA LYS A 510 17.45 -10.75 -15.83
C LYS A 510 16.62 -12.03 -15.73
N PHE A 511 15.70 -12.18 -16.68
CA PHE A 511 15.04 -13.44 -17.01
C PHE A 511 16.11 -14.42 -17.50
N ASP A 512 16.23 -15.62 -16.91
CA ASP A 512 16.73 -16.79 -17.67
C ASP A 512 16.45 -18.14 -16.99
N GLU A 513 15.90 -18.24 -15.76
CA GLU A 513 15.72 -19.56 -15.13
C GLU A 513 14.35 -19.72 -14.44
N PHE A 514 13.35 -20.14 -15.21
CA PHE A 514 12.15 -20.82 -14.72
C PHE A 514 11.94 -22.07 -15.58
N THR A 515 12.05 -23.27 -15.01
CA THR A 515 11.86 -24.55 -15.72
C THR A 515 10.59 -25.27 -15.25
N GLN A 516 9.98 -26.05 -16.15
CA GLN A 516 8.76 -26.84 -15.91
C GLN A 516 8.87 -27.76 -14.67
N ASP A 517 10.06 -28.28 -14.38
CA ASP A 517 10.34 -29.14 -13.22
C ASP A 517 10.06 -28.44 -11.88
N SER A 518 10.17 -27.11 -11.84
CA SER A 518 9.87 -26.30 -10.64
C SER A 518 8.37 -26.24 -10.34
N ILE A 519 7.54 -26.33 -11.38
CA ILE A 519 6.07 -26.30 -11.28
C ILE A 519 5.55 -27.68 -10.85
N ASP A 520 6.09 -28.75 -11.42
CA ASP A 520 5.70 -30.13 -11.10
C ASP A 520 6.11 -30.54 -9.67
N SER A 521 7.26 -30.07 -9.19
CA SER A 521 7.72 -30.28 -7.81
C SER A 521 6.77 -29.64 -6.78
N LEU A 522 6.28 -28.43 -7.07
CA LEU A 522 5.35 -27.71 -6.20
C LEU A 522 3.99 -28.41 -6.14
N SER A 523 3.47 -28.86 -7.28
CA SER A 523 2.21 -29.60 -7.40
C SER A 523 2.22 -30.91 -6.59
N ASN A 524 3.32 -31.65 -6.63
CA ASN A 524 3.43 -32.94 -5.95
C ASN A 524 3.54 -32.82 -4.41
N SER A 525 4.11 -31.74 -3.88
CA SER A 525 4.21 -31.49 -2.43
C SER A 525 2.87 -31.17 -1.74
N LEU A 526 1.83 -30.83 -2.51
CA LEU A 526 0.52 -30.42 -2.00
C LEU A 526 -0.47 -31.57 -1.81
N ASN A 527 -0.09 -32.80 -2.15
CA ASN A 527 -0.92 -34.02 -2.12
C ASN A 527 -0.69 -34.93 -0.90
N ASP A 528 0.11 -34.51 0.10
CA ASP A 528 0.40 -35.35 1.27
C ASP A 528 -0.78 -35.41 2.27
N GLU A 529 -1.39 -36.59 2.42
CA GLU A 529 -2.50 -36.87 3.35
C GLU A 529 -2.12 -36.65 4.82
N ASP A 530 -0.84 -36.77 5.17
CA ASP A 530 -0.32 -36.56 6.55
C ASP A 530 -0.32 -35.08 6.97
N ILE A 531 -0.23 -34.15 6.02
CA ILE A 531 -0.36 -32.70 6.30
C ILE A 531 -1.82 -32.38 6.65
N ILE A 532 -2.77 -33.04 5.98
CA ILE A 532 -4.21 -32.84 6.17
C ILE A 532 -4.64 -33.34 7.55
N ASP A 533 -4.13 -34.49 8.01
CA ASP A 533 -4.49 -35.04 9.32
C ASP A 533 -3.92 -34.24 10.51
N ASN A 534 -2.74 -33.63 10.35
CA ASN A 534 -2.19 -32.72 11.37
C ASN A 534 -2.98 -31.40 11.47
N LEU A 535 -3.55 -30.92 10.36
CA LEU A 535 -4.38 -29.72 10.33
C LEU A 535 -5.78 -29.96 10.93
N LYS A 536 -6.34 -31.18 10.84
CA LYS A 536 -7.61 -31.54 11.50
C LYS A 536 -7.56 -31.42 13.02
N ASN A 537 -6.42 -31.71 13.63
CA ASN A 537 -6.24 -31.55 15.09
C ASN A 537 -6.17 -30.07 15.52
N ILE A 538 -5.75 -29.18 14.62
CA ILE A 538 -5.74 -27.71 14.83
C ILE A 538 -7.15 -27.13 14.66
N ASP A 539 -7.96 -27.71 13.76
CA ASP A 539 -9.34 -27.31 13.46
C ASP A 539 -10.25 -27.39 14.71
N ALA A 540 -10.05 -28.40 15.57
CA ALA A 540 -10.82 -28.56 16.82
C ALA A 540 -10.62 -27.42 17.84
N ILE A 541 -9.48 -26.72 17.80
CA ILE A 541 -9.18 -25.59 18.69
C ILE A 541 -9.68 -24.27 18.12
N TYR A 542 -9.67 -24.14 16.78
CA TYR A 542 -10.11 -22.96 16.03
C TYR A 542 -11.64 -22.73 16.09
N TYR A 543 -12.43 -23.81 16.09
CA TYR A 543 -13.91 -23.75 16.15
C TYR A 543 -14.48 -23.07 17.40
N SER A 544 -13.69 -22.94 18.46
CA SER A 544 -14.14 -22.29 19.69
C SER A 544 -14.10 -20.75 19.64
N LEU A 545 -13.45 -20.15 18.63
CA LEU A 545 -12.96 -18.77 18.81
C LEU A 545 -13.39 -17.67 17.85
N LEU A 546 -13.71 -17.82 16.55
CA LEU A 546 -14.22 -16.66 15.78
C LEU A 546 -14.92 -16.99 14.44
N PHE A 547 -16.11 -16.41 14.33
CA PHE A 547 -16.87 -15.95 13.15
C PHE A 547 -16.26 -16.17 11.76
N GLU A 548 -16.50 -17.36 11.21
CA GLU A 548 -16.86 -17.63 9.81
C GLU A 548 -17.08 -19.15 9.70
N ASN A 549 -18.22 -19.61 9.18
CA ASN A 549 -18.60 -21.03 9.09
C ASN A 549 -17.81 -21.80 8.02
N ILE A 550 -16.50 -21.58 7.90
CA ILE A 550 -15.63 -22.23 6.92
C ILE A 550 -14.42 -22.80 7.68
N SER A 551 -14.30 -24.13 7.73
CA SER A 551 -13.15 -24.82 8.35
C SER A 551 -11.83 -24.39 7.72
N ILE A 552 -10.71 -24.51 8.44
CA ILE A 552 -9.38 -24.23 7.89
C ILE A 552 -9.11 -25.14 6.68
N GLU A 553 -9.56 -26.39 6.74
CA GLU A 553 -9.55 -27.32 5.61
C GLU A 553 -10.26 -26.73 4.39
N ASN A 554 -11.45 -26.16 4.56
CA ASN A 554 -12.17 -25.51 3.46
C ASN A 554 -11.44 -24.26 2.96
N LYS A 555 -10.82 -23.45 3.83
CA LYS A 555 -10.02 -22.28 3.40
C LYS A 555 -8.77 -22.70 2.61
N ILE A 556 -8.06 -23.73 3.07
CA ILE A 556 -6.93 -24.34 2.35
C ILE A 556 -7.40 -24.88 1.00
N ASN A 557 -8.50 -25.62 0.96
CA ASN A 557 -9.03 -26.20 -0.27
C ASN A 557 -9.51 -25.12 -1.25
N LEU A 558 -10.13 -24.03 -0.76
CA LEU A 558 -10.49 -22.88 -1.58
C LEU A 558 -9.26 -22.17 -2.15
N PHE A 559 -8.23 -21.95 -1.32
CA PHE A 559 -6.95 -21.38 -1.77
C PHE A 559 -6.25 -22.28 -2.79
N LYS A 560 -6.13 -23.58 -2.53
CA LYS A 560 -5.58 -24.57 -3.47
C LYS A 560 -6.33 -24.56 -4.80
N ASN A 561 -7.66 -24.58 -4.76
CA ASN A 561 -8.49 -24.57 -5.97
C ASN A 561 -8.33 -23.26 -6.76
N ASP A 562 -8.28 -22.12 -6.09
CA ASP A 562 -8.07 -20.81 -6.73
C ASP A 562 -6.67 -20.71 -7.36
N ILE A 563 -5.62 -21.12 -6.65
CA ILE A 563 -4.24 -21.13 -7.16
C ILE A 563 -4.11 -22.11 -8.34
N ASN A 564 -4.64 -23.33 -8.22
CA ASN A 564 -4.61 -24.33 -9.30
C ASN A 564 -5.38 -23.85 -10.54
N ASN A 565 -6.54 -23.21 -10.36
CA ASN A 565 -7.30 -22.64 -11.47
C ASN A 565 -6.49 -21.54 -12.18
N ARG A 566 -5.85 -20.63 -11.42
CA ARG A 566 -5.05 -19.54 -11.99
C ARG A 566 -3.76 -20.03 -12.64
N LEU A 567 -3.10 -21.02 -12.06
CA LEU A 567 -1.94 -21.69 -12.67
C LEU A 567 -2.35 -22.41 -13.97
N GLY A 568 -3.51 -23.06 -13.98
CA GLY A 568 -4.08 -23.64 -15.19
C GLY A 568 -4.40 -22.60 -16.28
N ILE A 569 -4.87 -21.40 -15.90
CA ILE A 569 -5.04 -20.28 -16.84
C ILE A 569 -3.67 -19.85 -17.39
N VAL A 570 -2.68 -19.63 -16.53
CA VAL A 570 -1.32 -19.24 -16.94
C VAL A 570 -0.70 -20.27 -17.88
N ASP A 571 -0.81 -21.56 -17.57
CA ASP A 571 -0.29 -22.65 -18.40
C ASP A 571 -0.97 -22.69 -19.78
N ASN A 572 -2.30 -22.59 -19.82
CA ASN A 572 -3.04 -22.51 -21.08
C ASN A 572 -2.67 -21.27 -21.92
N THR A 573 -2.46 -20.12 -21.26
CA THR A 573 -2.06 -18.88 -21.93
C THR A 573 -0.62 -18.95 -22.45
N ILE A 574 0.31 -19.60 -21.72
CA ILE A 574 1.68 -19.87 -22.17
C ILE A 574 1.68 -20.79 -23.39
N ASN A 575 0.92 -21.89 -23.34
CA ASN A 575 0.82 -22.80 -24.47
C ASN A 575 0.23 -22.10 -25.71
N SER A 576 -0.80 -21.25 -25.52
CA SER A 576 -1.32 -20.42 -26.61
C SER A 576 -0.31 -19.40 -27.15
N LEU A 577 0.57 -18.85 -26.30
CA LEU A 577 1.66 -17.97 -26.75
C LEU A 577 2.66 -18.69 -27.62
N ILE A 578 3.08 -19.88 -27.20
CA ILE A 578 4.02 -20.74 -27.94
C ILE A 578 3.43 -21.07 -29.31
N ASP A 579 2.18 -21.53 -29.36
CA ASP A 579 1.48 -21.84 -30.61
C ASP A 579 1.38 -20.63 -31.55
N ASN A 580 1.05 -19.44 -31.00
CA ASN A 580 0.97 -18.21 -31.78
C ASN A 580 2.35 -17.75 -32.29
N PHE A 581 3.40 -17.91 -31.48
CA PHE A 581 4.78 -17.61 -31.88
C PHE A 581 5.26 -18.51 -33.01
N ASP A 582 5.03 -19.82 -32.90
CA ASP A 582 5.39 -20.79 -33.93
C ASP A 582 4.65 -20.49 -35.24
N GLN A 583 3.37 -20.12 -35.18
CA GLN A 583 2.61 -19.69 -36.36
C GLN A 583 3.16 -18.41 -37.00
N ILE A 584 3.58 -17.42 -36.21
CA ILE A 584 4.25 -16.22 -36.75
C ILE A 584 5.55 -16.59 -37.45
N LEU A 585 6.35 -17.47 -36.87
CA LEU A 585 7.61 -17.90 -37.48
C LEU A 585 7.37 -18.60 -38.82
N ILE A 586 6.38 -19.50 -38.89
CA ILE A 586 5.98 -20.18 -40.14
C ILE A 586 5.50 -19.17 -41.20
N GLU A 587 4.70 -18.17 -40.83
CA GLU A 587 4.21 -17.15 -41.77
C GLU A 587 5.30 -16.18 -42.23
N ILE A 588 6.27 -15.86 -41.36
CA ILE A 588 7.44 -15.05 -41.72
C ILE A 588 8.34 -15.82 -42.68
N GLU A 589 8.57 -17.12 -42.47
CA GLU A 589 9.35 -17.96 -43.37
C GLU A 589 8.72 -18.08 -44.77
N ASN A 590 7.38 -18.02 -44.84
CA ASN A 590 6.60 -18.11 -46.09
C ASN A 590 6.07 -16.74 -46.57
N TYR A 591 6.67 -15.64 -46.11
CA TYR A 591 6.16 -14.30 -46.35
C TYR A 591 6.23 -13.89 -47.84
N GLN A 592 5.06 -13.71 -48.47
CA GLN A 592 4.95 -13.30 -49.88
C GLN A 592 4.52 -11.84 -50.06
N ASN A 593 4.56 -11.05 -48.98
CA ASN A 593 4.24 -9.62 -48.96
C ASN A 593 2.85 -9.29 -49.55
N ASN A 594 1.84 -10.09 -49.20
CA ASN A 594 0.45 -9.82 -49.58
C ASN A 594 -0.35 -9.28 -48.37
N THR A 595 -1.38 -8.48 -48.66
CA THR A 595 -2.17 -7.79 -47.64
C THR A 595 -2.85 -8.73 -46.64
N ALA A 596 -3.23 -9.93 -47.08
CA ALA A 596 -3.88 -10.93 -46.21
C ALA A 596 -2.91 -11.52 -45.18
N GLN A 597 -1.69 -11.86 -45.60
CA GLN A 597 -0.63 -12.32 -44.70
C GLN A 597 -0.22 -11.23 -43.71
N ASN A 598 -0.13 -9.96 -44.14
CA ASN A 598 0.19 -8.86 -43.24
C ASN A 598 -0.87 -8.68 -42.15
N GLN A 599 -2.15 -8.75 -42.52
CA GLN A 599 -3.24 -8.65 -41.56
C GLN A 599 -3.25 -9.84 -40.59
N TYR A 600 -2.90 -11.03 -41.06
CA TYR A 600 -2.80 -12.24 -40.24
C TYR A 600 -1.66 -12.15 -39.21
N ILE A 601 -0.46 -11.71 -39.63
CA ILE A 601 0.69 -11.51 -38.73
C ILE A 601 0.40 -10.43 -37.67
N ILE A 602 -0.28 -9.33 -38.05
CA ILE A 602 -0.72 -8.30 -37.09
C ILE A 602 -1.68 -8.91 -36.05
N THR A 603 -2.67 -9.68 -36.50
CA THR A 603 -3.65 -10.32 -35.61
C THR A 603 -2.98 -11.31 -34.64
N LEU A 604 -2.00 -12.08 -35.09
CA LEU A 604 -1.22 -12.98 -34.22
C LEU A 604 -0.35 -12.19 -33.23
N SER A 605 0.24 -11.07 -33.67
CA SER A 605 1.06 -10.21 -32.80
C SER A 605 0.23 -9.57 -31.69
N GLU A 606 -0.98 -9.10 -32.01
CA GLU A 606 -1.94 -8.57 -31.03
C GLU A 606 -2.37 -9.64 -30.02
N LYS A 607 -2.57 -10.90 -30.46
CA LYS A 607 -2.85 -12.04 -29.56
C LYS A 607 -1.68 -12.35 -28.63
N ILE A 608 -0.45 -12.30 -29.12
CA ILE A 608 0.76 -12.48 -28.29
C ILE A 608 0.85 -11.38 -27.23
N GLU A 609 0.60 -10.14 -27.61
CA GLU A 609 0.60 -9.02 -26.66
C GLU A 609 -0.47 -9.20 -25.57
N MET A 610 -1.71 -9.54 -25.96
CA MET A 610 -2.80 -9.80 -25.00
C MET A 610 -2.50 -10.97 -24.06
N ASN A 611 -2.03 -12.11 -24.57
CA ASN A 611 -1.69 -13.28 -23.75
C ASN A 611 -0.50 -13.00 -22.82
N SER A 612 0.49 -12.22 -23.27
CA SER A 612 1.62 -11.80 -22.42
C SER A 612 1.17 -10.88 -21.28
N ILE A 613 0.24 -9.96 -21.55
CA ILE A 613 -0.38 -9.09 -20.55
C ILE A 613 -1.17 -9.92 -19.53
N GLU A 614 -1.91 -10.94 -19.98
CA GLU A 614 -2.67 -11.82 -19.10
C GLU A 614 -1.77 -12.58 -18.10
N ILE A 615 -0.66 -13.17 -18.56
CA ILE A 615 0.32 -13.84 -17.69
C ILE A 615 0.94 -12.87 -16.68
N LEU A 616 1.32 -11.67 -17.13
CA LEU A 616 1.90 -10.63 -16.27
C LEU A 616 0.92 -10.13 -15.21
N ASN A 617 -0.39 -10.31 -15.40
CA ASN A 617 -1.40 -9.97 -14.39
C ASN A 617 -1.61 -11.10 -13.36
N TYR A 618 -1.53 -12.37 -13.78
CA TYR A 618 -1.77 -13.51 -12.89
C TYR A 618 -0.57 -13.83 -11.99
N LEU A 619 0.66 -13.77 -12.50
CA LEU A 619 1.86 -14.18 -11.74
C LEU A 619 2.10 -13.35 -10.46
N PRO A 620 2.03 -12.00 -10.48
CA PRO A 620 2.17 -11.20 -9.26
C PRO A 620 1.04 -11.45 -8.25
N SER A 621 -0.18 -11.72 -8.74
CA SER A 621 -1.33 -12.03 -7.89
C SER A 621 -1.16 -13.37 -7.18
N ILE A 622 -0.77 -14.43 -7.91
CA ILE A 622 -0.53 -15.77 -7.36
C ILE A 622 0.57 -15.71 -6.29
N HIS A 623 1.67 -14.99 -6.57
CA HIS A 623 2.76 -14.81 -5.63
C HIS A 623 2.32 -14.05 -4.37
N PHE A 624 1.58 -12.96 -4.54
CA PHE A 624 1.07 -12.15 -3.43
C PHE A 624 0.10 -12.94 -2.55
N ASP A 625 -0.88 -13.64 -3.14
CA ASP A 625 -1.86 -14.43 -2.41
C ASP A 625 -1.19 -15.57 -1.64
N SER A 626 -0.10 -16.15 -2.18
CA SER A 626 0.72 -17.15 -1.49
C SER A 626 1.48 -16.58 -0.28
N ILE A 627 2.02 -15.36 -0.40
CA ILE A 627 2.67 -14.66 0.73
C ILE A 627 1.64 -14.33 1.81
N MET A 628 0.48 -13.82 1.43
CA MET A 628 -0.59 -13.47 2.38
C MET A 628 -1.10 -14.70 3.13
N PHE A 629 -1.35 -15.79 2.40
CA PHE A 629 -1.78 -17.05 3.00
C PHE A 629 -0.73 -17.63 3.97
N SER A 630 0.55 -17.56 3.62
CA SER A 630 1.66 -17.97 4.50
C SER A 630 1.74 -17.12 5.77
N ARG A 631 1.54 -15.80 5.65
CA ARG A 631 1.48 -14.89 6.79
C ARG A 631 0.30 -15.19 7.69
N ASP A 632 -0.88 -15.44 7.14
CA ASP A 632 -2.09 -15.78 7.91
C ASP A 632 -1.92 -17.09 8.70
N LEU A 633 -1.30 -18.11 8.09
CA LEU A 633 -0.93 -19.35 8.78
C LEU A 633 0.10 -19.10 9.89
N SER A 634 1.10 -18.23 9.65
CA SER A 634 2.09 -17.86 10.66
C SER A 634 1.45 -17.13 11.85
N TYR A 635 0.52 -16.20 11.60
CA TYR A 635 -0.23 -15.52 12.66
C TYR A 635 -1.10 -16.48 13.47
N LEU A 636 -1.76 -17.42 12.81
CA LEU A 636 -2.55 -18.47 13.46
C LEU A 636 -1.67 -19.35 14.36
N TYR A 637 -0.51 -19.78 13.87
CA TYR A 637 0.46 -20.56 14.63
C TYR A 637 0.98 -19.79 15.87
N LYS A 638 1.35 -18.51 15.69
CA LYS A 638 1.78 -17.63 16.79
C LYS A 638 0.70 -17.45 17.85
N TYR A 639 -0.56 -17.27 17.43
CA TYR A 639 -1.69 -17.16 18.34
C TYR A 639 -1.90 -18.45 19.16
N ILE A 640 -1.75 -19.63 18.54
CA ILE A 640 -1.86 -20.93 19.22
C ILE A 640 -0.74 -21.12 20.25
N ILE A 641 0.50 -20.74 19.92
CA ILE A 641 1.64 -20.79 20.85
C ILE A 641 1.44 -19.87 22.05
N ILE A 642 0.92 -18.65 21.84
CA ILE A 642 0.76 -17.66 22.92
C ILE A 642 -0.34 -18.07 23.91
N LYS A 643 -1.33 -18.85 23.47
CA LYS A 643 -2.47 -19.26 24.29
C LYS A 643 -2.18 -20.51 25.14
N ASN A 644 -1.23 -21.34 24.74
CA ASN A 644 -0.75 -22.51 25.47
C ASN A 644 0.46 -22.16 26.32
#